data_AF-A0A0P7BAJ4-F1
#
_entry.id   AF-A0A0P7BAJ4-F1
#
_cell.length_a   1.000
_cell.length_b   1.000
_cell.length_c   1.000
_cell.angle_alpha   90.00
_cell.angle_beta   90.00
_cell.angle_gamma   90.00
#
_symmetry.space_group_name_H-M   'P 1'
#
loop_
_entity.id
_entity.type
_entity.pdbx_description
1 polymer ?
#
loop_
_entity_poly.entity_id
_entity_poly.type
_entity_poly.pdbx_seq_one_letter_code
_entity_poly.pdbx_strand_id
1 'polypeptide(L)'
;MKTLRILLILLITLSDLKAQTISWVGDIPGDGISWNDPWNWSAFRVPNANDIVGINGDSVVVNTDVTIKQLIVGAGGILYQVSPNNNIEFIVQQSSGQGVELENDGKLYVNGEFQIINSANNGLYLDALSTFIGMPNGLLTIDDCNQDGIKSISGAVFSNNGATIIIQNHSGDGIDLTSFNNAGKIQVISGGVSGAVISGSTGENSGIFQVDGGLTIQTSSLFTNTASGEIKCTEDGMALSSNFDNYGDLVLENSTGNNLFFSSSGKVFNNYDNVIFRNTSSDNVFLGTAATIYNHSGASFRYLPNLLPPLNPDVFGLVIQDADTRFINEGLASFDMRSKREGVKAFGRGMIINSGEFNISRYYKKGLISDPYGLNDTLLYNTGEGQFFIDQAVVADGIALEMRTRNRLYNDPCADLVIQDSLYMSGIGLAVQNEGYMEIEKFEITSNVSFNNAGALFIADTSLADGGPAGYLNDFTNTGLVYHPLRGPLILNTTVTPVFPLYNAANLNRPINAIYFKADNNGSLANCGMYFEGSNTWTPCQYAIDSDTAYFEFQNQGSPCNIRMLTLPFVTPPVWDCTSAPPATVVFTGTVSEDWHTADNWSNNQIPRPCDSVIIPHETKCTIFSDMTATAKTILLQDKAVFETNNNVVLTVDPNYP
;
A
#
# COMPACT_ATOMS: atom_id res chain seq x y z
N MET A 1 -58.87 -47.45 39.32
CA MET A 1 -57.72 -47.20 40.23
C MET A 1 -56.34 -47.52 39.64
N LYS A 2 -56.19 -48.45 38.68
CA LYS A 2 -54.89 -48.73 38.02
C LYS A 2 -54.43 -47.65 37.02
N THR A 3 -55.35 -46.99 36.33
CA THR A 3 -55.04 -45.94 35.33
C THR A 3 -54.55 -44.62 35.97
N LEU A 4 -55.02 -44.30 37.17
CA LEU A 4 -54.61 -43.09 37.90
C LEU A 4 -53.19 -43.23 38.51
N ARG A 5 -52.77 -44.46 38.86
CA ARG A 5 -51.40 -44.73 39.32
C ARG A 5 -50.37 -44.68 38.20
N ILE A 6 -50.73 -45.10 36.98
CA ILE A 6 -49.84 -45.00 35.81
C ILE A 6 -49.69 -43.54 35.37
N LEU A 7 -50.78 -42.75 35.40
CA LEU A 7 -50.71 -41.32 35.09
C LEU A 7 -49.89 -40.53 36.14
N LEU A 8 -50.01 -40.87 37.43
CA LEU A 8 -49.24 -40.22 38.49
C LEU A 8 -47.75 -40.61 38.45
N ILE A 9 -47.41 -41.87 38.12
CA ILE A 9 -46.01 -42.29 37.92
C ILE A 9 -45.42 -41.63 36.66
N LEU A 10 -46.20 -41.47 35.58
CA LEU A 10 -45.77 -40.76 34.38
C LEU A 10 -45.57 -39.24 34.62
N LEU A 11 -46.41 -38.62 35.45
CA LEU A 11 -46.27 -37.21 35.87
C LEU A 11 -45.10 -36.98 36.83
N ILE A 12 -44.74 -37.97 37.67
CA ILE A 12 -43.57 -37.89 38.57
C ILE A 12 -42.25 -38.12 37.80
N THR A 13 -42.25 -38.88 36.70
CA THR A 13 -41.07 -39.02 35.82
C THR A 13 -40.88 -37.84 34.85
N LEU A 14 -41.91 -37.01 34.62
CA LEU A 14 -41.82 -35.80 33.79
C LEU A 14 -41.28 -34.59 34.57
N SER A 15 -41.24 -34.63 35.90
CA SER A 15 -40.66 -33.55 36.72
C SER A 15 -39.13 -33.50 36.73
N ASP A 16 -38.45 -34.55 36.24
CA ASP A 16 -36.98 -34.59 36.13
C ASP A 16 -36.43 -33.91 34.86
N LEU A 17 -37.31 -33.26 34.07
CA LEU A 17 -36.92 -32.52 32.85
C LEU A 17 -36.60 -31.04 33.09
N LYS A 18 -36.55 -30.58 34.35
CA LYS A 18 -36.09 -29.23 34.68
C LYS A 18 -34.60 -29.26 35.00
N ALA A 19 -33.86 -28.28 34.48
CA ALA A 19 -32.46 -28.12 34.82
C ALA A 19 -32.27 -28.06 36.34
N GLN A 20 -31.42 -28.92 36.88
CA GLN A 20 -31.05 -28.94 38.30
C GLN A 20 -29.65 -28.35 38.44
N THR A 21 -29.46 -27.49 39.45
CA THR A 21 -28.12 -27.01 39.82
C THR A 21 -27.45 -28.06 40.71
N ILE A 22 -26.31 -28.58 40.27
CA ILE A 22 -25.47 -29.51 41.02
C ILE A 22 -24.17 -28.79 41.36
N SER A 23 -23.83 -28.74 42.64
CA SER A 23 -22.63 -28.06 43.11
C SER A 23 -21.57 -29.06 43.54
N TRP A 24 -20.31 -28.72 43.28
CA TRP A 24 -19.16 -29.40 43.86
C TRP A 24 -19.16 -29.23 45.38
N VAL A 25 -18.99 -30.32 46.11
CA VAL A 25 -18.86 -30.32 47.58
C VAL A 25 -17.50 -30.83 48.04
N GLY A 26 -16.76 -31.59 47.23
CA GLY A 26 -15.40 -32.05 47.54
C GLY A 26 -15.26 -32.89 48.82
N ASP A 27 -16.38 -33.33 49.40
CA ASP A 27 -16.46 -33.89 50.75
C ASP A 27 -16.33 -35.42 50.77
N ILE A 28 -15.90 -35.95 51.92
CA ILE A 28 -15.88 -37.40 52.21
C ILE A 28 -17.32 -37.96 52.18
N PRO A 29 -17.59 -39.08 51.48
CA PRO A 29 -16.62 -40.12 51.08
C PRO A 29 -15.96 -39.94 49.71
N GLY A 30 -16.14 -38.80 49.05
CA GLY A 30 -15.50 -38.52 47.76
C GLY A 30 -13.98 -38.33 47.86
N ASP A 31 -13.32 -38.42 46.71
CA ASP A 31 -11.87 -38.20 46.59
C ASP A 31 -11.44 -36.73 46.62
N GLY A 32 -12.41 -35.80 46.56
CA GLY A 32 -12.20 -34.36 46.64
C GLY A 32 -11.52 -33.73 45.41
N ILE A 33 -11.35 -34.46 44.30
CA ILE A 33 -10.60 -33.95 43.13
C ILE A 33 -11.25 -34.35 41.80
N SER A 34 -11.71 -35.60 41.66
CA SER A 34 -12.10 -36.15 40.36
C SER A 34 -13.55 -35.84 40.01
N TRP A 35 -13.79 -35.34 38.80
CA TRP A 35 -15.14 -35.08 38.29
C TRP A 35 -16.06 -36.30 38.32
N ASN A 36 -15.51 -37.49 38.03
CA ASN A 36 -16.28 -38.71 37.84
C ASN A 36 -16.69 -39.43 39.16
N ASP A 37 -16.30 -38.90 40.32
CA ASP A 37 -16.73 -39.43 41.61
C ASP A 37 -18.11 -38.87 42.00
N PRO A 38 -19.17 -39.70 42.06
CA PRO A 38 -20.52 -39.27 42.46
C PRO A 38 -20.57 -38.56 43.82
N TRP A 39 -19.67 -38.89 44.74
CA TRP A 39 -19.68 -38.38 46.12
C TRP A 39 -19.14 -36.96 46.23
N ASN A 40 -18.43 -36.46 45.22
CA ASN A 40 -17.95 -35.08 45.16
C ASN A 40 -19.06 -34.07 44.79
N TRP A 41 -20.27 -34.54 44.46
CA TRP A 41 -21.38 -33.73 43.99
C TRP A 41 -22.54 -33.67 44.98
N SER A 42 -23.17 -32.50 45.13
CA SER A 42 -24.29 -32.27 46.05
C SER A 42 -25.52 -33.17 45.81
N ALA A 43 -25.65 -33.71 44.60
CA ALA A 43 -26.71 -34.63 44.20
C ALA A 43 -26.34 -36.12 44.35
N PHE A 44 -25.13 -36.43 44.85
CA PHE A 44 -24.57 -37.79 44.97
C PHE A 44 -24.57 -38.58 43.65
N ARG A 45 -24.40 -37.87 42.53
CA ARG A 45 -24.26 -38.42 41.18
C ARG A 45 -23.42 -37.48 40.32
N VAL A 46 -22.76 -38.03 39.30
CA VAL A 46 -22.07 -37.22 38.29
C VAL A 46 -23.08 -36.36 37.51
N PRO A 47 -22.79 -35.08 37.24
CA PRO A 47 -23.62 -34.22 36.39
C PRO A 47 -23.79 -34.77 34.97
N ASN A 48 -24.93 -34.47 34.35
CA ASN A 48 -25.27 -34.86 32.98
C ASN A 48 -25.75 -33.66 32.16
N ALA A 49 -26.12 -33.90 30.90
CA ALA A 49 -26.45 -32.87 29.90
C ALA A 49 -27.60 -31.92 30.28
N ASN A 50 -28.42 -32.24 31.29
CA ASN A 50 -29.50 -31.37 31.76
C ASN A 50 -29.10 -30.50 32.96
N ASP A 51 -27.93 -30.75 33.55
CA ASP A 51 -27.53 -30.15 34.82
C ASP A 51 -26.72 -28.86 34.61
N ILE A 52 -26.94 -27.89 35.49
CA ILE A 52 -26.10 -26.69 35.64
C ILE A 52 -25.08 -27.02 36.73
N VAL A 53 -23.79 -26.91 36.43
CA VAL A 53 -22.71 -27.29 37.36
C VAL A 53 -22.07 -26.06 37.99
N GLY A 54 -21.97 -26.04 39.31
CA GLY A 54 -21.28 -24.99 40.07
C GLY A 54 -20.03 -25.49 40.80
N ILE A 55 -18.89 -24.83 40.64
CA ILE A 55 -17.64 -25.11 41.36
C ILE A 55 -17.23 -23.85 42.13
N ASN A 56 -17.08 -23.96 43.46
CA ASN A 56 -16.70 -22.85 44.33
C ASN A 56 -15.72 -23.34 45.39
N GLY A 57 -14.71 -22.52 45.70
CA GLY A 57 -13.79 -22.71 46.82
C GLY A 57 -12.86 -23.94 46.75
N ASP A 58 -12.85 -24.66 45.62
CA ASP A 58 -12.13 -25.92 45.46
C ASP A 58 -11.68 -26.15 44.00
N SER A 59 -10.84 -27.17 43.79
CA SER A 59 -10.24 -27.53 42.50
C SER A 59 -10.75 -28.86 41.97
N VAL A 60 -11.22 -28.87 40.72
CA VAL A 60 -11.75 -30.05 40.05
C VAL A 60 -10.88 -30.41 38.85
N VAL A 61 -10.54 -31.68 38.72
CA VAL A 61 -9.83 -32.21 37.55
C VAL A 61 -10.80 -33.04 36.70
N VAL A 62 -10.85 -32.74 35.40
CA VAL A 62 -11.67 -33.49 34.44
C VAL A 62 -10.77 -34.24 33.47
N ASN A 63 -10.87 -35.57 33.50
CA ASN A 63 -10.08 -36.50 32.69
C ASN A 63 -10.94 -37.62 32.07
N THR A 64 -12.23 -37.39 31.96
CA THR A 64 -13.22 -38.28 31.34
C THR A 64 -14.19 -37.46 30.51
N ASP A 65 -14.94 -38.09 29.60
CA ASP A 65 -15.96 -37.40 28.83
C ASP A 65 -17.03 -36.80 29.74
N VAL A 66 -17.41 -35.56 29.45
CA VAL A 66 -18.42 -34.80 30.19
C VAL A 66 -19.36 -34.13 29.22
N THR A 67 -20.65 -34.18 29.52
CA THR A 67 -21.65 -33.35 28.85
C THR A 67 -22.57 -32.77 29.89
N ILE A 68 -22.68 -31.44 29.92
CA ILE A 68 -23.50 -30.68 30.87
C ILE A 68 -24.23 -29.53 30.18
N LYS A 69 -25.18 -28.91 30.88
CA LYS A 69 -25.96 -27.81 30.33
C LYS A 69 -25.25 -26.46 30.42
N GLN A 70 -24.64 -26.18 31.56
CA GLN A 70 -23.93 -24.93 31.85
C GLN A 70 -22.85 -25.20 32.92
N LEU A 71 -21.74 -24.47 32.84
CA LEU A 71 -20.68 -24.48 33.85
C LEU A 71 -20.57 -23.10 34.50
N ILE A 72 -20.55 -23.05 35.83
CA ILE A 72 -20.29 -21.86 36.63
C ILE A 72 -19.10 -22.16 37.54
N VAL A 73 -18.00 -21.44 37.37
CA VAL A 73 -16.83 -21.50 38.26
C VAL A 73 -16.78 -20.19 39.03
N GLY A 74 -17.24 -20.20 40.27
CA GLY A 74 -17.33 -19.01 41.11
C GLY A 74 -16.12 -18.83 42.01
N ALA A 75 -16.32 -18.11 43.12
CA ALA A 75 -15.24 -17.64 43.98
C ALA A 75 -14.36 -18.79 44.49
N GLY A 76 -13.04 -18.67 44.30
CA GLY A 76 -12.01 -19.66 44.64
C GLY A 76 -12.10 -20.98 43.87
N GLY A 77 -13.06 -21.14 42.95
CA GLY A 77 -13.24 -22.34 42.16
C GLY A 77 -12.20 -22.47 41.05
N ILE A 78 -11.72 -23.69 40.81
CA ILE A 78 -10.79 -24.00 39.73
C ILE A 78 -11.28 -25.24 38.99
N LEU A 79 -11.40 -25.17 37.66
CA LEU A 79 -11.55 -26.34 36.81
C LEU A 79 -10.31 -26.53 35.93
N TYR A 80 -9.73 -27.72 36.01
CA TYR A 80 -8.60 -28.14 35.19
C TYR A 80 -9.05 -29.28 34.27
N GLN A 81 -9.32 -28.95 33.00
CA GLN A 81 -9.67 -29.93 31.99
C GLN A 81 -8.40 -30.47 31.33
N VAL A 82 -8.24 -31.80 31.34
CA VAL A 82 -7.11 -32.50 30.75
C VAL A 82 -7.55 -33.63 29.85
N SER A 83 -6.95 -33.69 28.66
CA SER A 83 -7.12 -34.79 27.73
C SER A 83 -5.75 -35.40 27.41
N PRO A 84 -5.21 -36.30 28.26
CA PRO A 84 -3.86 -36.85 28.10
C PRO A 84 -3.61 -37.55 26.74
N ASN A 85 -4.64 -37.83 25.94
CA ASN A 85 -4.55 -38.42 24.61
C ASN A 85 -5.43 -37.72 23.54
N ASN A 86 -5.92 -36.50 23.77
CA ASN A 86 -6.88 -35.80 22.90
C ASN A 86 -8.18 -36.59 22.57
N ASN A 87 -8.58 -37.51 23.45
CA ASN A 87 -9.78 -38.37 23.25
C ASN A 87 -10.88 -38.10 24.28
N ILE A 88 -10.67 -37.17 25.20
CA ILE A 88 -11.65 -36.76 26.21
C ILE A 88 -12.28 -35.44 25.78
N GLU A 89 -13.62 -35.46 25.65
CA GLU A 89 -14.43 -34.31 25.29
C GLU A 89 -15.15 -33.73 26.52
N PHE A 90 -14.97 -32.42 26.78
CA PHE A 90 -15.81 -31.69 27.73
C PHE A 90 -16.80 -30.82 26.96
N ILE A 91 -18.08 -31.14 27.03
CA ILE A 91 -19.12 -30.46 26.26
C ILE A 91 -20.08 -29.72 27.21
N VAL A 92 -20.21 -28.42 27.00
CA VAL A 92 -21.31 -27.61 27.53
C VAL A 92 -22.29 -27.35 26.40
N GLN A 93 -23.56 -27.75 26.57
CA GLN A 93 -24.54 -27.61 25.48
C GLN A 93 -25.92 -27.18 25.94
N GLN A 94 -26.65 -26.46 25.07
CA GLN A 94 -28.06 -26.09 25.27
C GLN A 94 -28.27 -25.23 26.54
N SER A 95 -27.33 -24.33 26.83
CA SER A 95 -27.45 -23.42 27.97
C SER A 95 -28.57 -22.41 27.75
N SER A 96 -29.39 -22.20 28.77
CA SER A 96 -30.39 -21.13 28.79
C SER A 96 -29.82 -19.76 29.19
N GLY A 97 -28.51 -19.68 29.47
CA GLY A 97 -27.76 -18.47 29.80
C GLY A 97 -26.39 -18.48 29.15
N GLN A 98 -25.34 -18.17 29.91
CA GLN A 98 -23.95 -18.37 29.46
C GLN A 98 -23.68 -19.87 29.29
N GLY A 99 -22.84 -20.26 28.33
CA GLY A 99 -22.32 -21.63 28.30
C GLY A 99 -21.43 -21.89 29.52
N VAL A 100 -20.33 -21.16 29.58
CA VAL A 100 -19.41 -21.14 30.73
C VAL A 100 -19.38 -19.74 31.33
N GLU A 101 -19.48 -19.67 32.65
CA GLU A 101 -19.44 -18.43 33.43
C GLU A 101 -18.36 -18.55 34.50
N LEU A 102 -17.33 -17.70 34.41
CA LEU A 102 -16.33 -17.57 35.46
C LEU A 102 -16.65 -16.32 36.27
N GLU A 103 -17.03 -16.50 37.54
CA GLU A 103 -17.40 -15.42 38.44
C GLU A 103 -16.29 -15.16 39.47
N ASN A 104 -16.16 -13.89 39.90
CA ASN A 104 -15.15 -13.51 40.88
C ASN A 104 -13.75 -13.99 40.45
N ASP A 105 -12.97 -14.62 41.34
CA ASP A 105 -11.63 -15.16 41.08
C ASP A 105 -11.63 -16.61 40.54
N GLY A 106 -12.75 -17.07 39.98
CA GLY A 106 -12.89 -18.39 39.36
C GLY A 106 -11.94 -18.60 38.18
N LYS A 107 -11.45 -19.83 38.03
CA LYS A 107 -10.41 -20.18 37.02
C LYS A 107 -10.76 -21.39 36.17
N LEU A 108 -10.54 -21.25 34.87
CA LEU A 108 -10.67 -22.34 33.91
C LEU A 108 -9.35 -22.55 33.16
N TYR A 109 -8.86 -23.79 33.20
CA TYR A 109 -7.72 -24.25 32.43
C TYR A 109 -8.19 -25.29 31.42
N VAL A 110 -7.93 -25.04 30.13
CA VAL A 110 -8.27 -25.97 29.03
C VAL A 110 -6.98 -26.57 28.48
N ASN A 111 -6.78 -27.87 28.69
CA ASN A 111 -5.62 -28.64 28.24
C ASN A 111 -6.06 -29.97 27.58
N GLY A 112 -7.11 -29.87 26.78
CA GLY A 112 -7.76 -30.92 26.03
C GLY A 112 -8.91 -30.35 25.22
N GLU A 113 -9.83 -31.20 24.75
CA GLU A 113 -10.97 -30.76 23.96
C GLU A 113 -12.12 -30.26 24.84
N PHE A 114 -12.53 -29.02 24.62
CA PHE A 114 -13.60 -28.33 25.33
C PHE A 114 -14.52 -27.66 24.32
N GLN A 115 -15.81 -27.98 24.36
CA GLN A 115 -16.82 -27.46 23.43
C GLN A 115 -17.92 -26.73 24.19
N ILE A 116 -18.33 -25.57 23.68
CA ILE A 116 -19.47 -24.80 24.16
C ILE A 116 -20.42 -24.60 22.99
N ILE A 117 -21.61 -25.19 23.07
CA ILE A 117 -22.53 -25.28 21.93
C ILE A 117 -23.93 -24.78 22.33
N ASN A 118 -24.61 -24.01 21.48
CA ASN A 118 -26.01 -23.64 21.69
C ASN A 118 -26.22 -22.89 23.02
N SER A 119 -25.54 -21.75 23.19
CA SER A 119 -25.68 -20.91 24.39
C SER A 119 -26.64 -19.75 24.14
N ALA A 120 -27.62 -19.56 25.03
CA ALA A 120 -28.60 -18.49 24.88
C ALA A 120 -28.04 -17.07 25.12
N ASN A 121 -26.86 -16.96 25.76
CA ASN A 121 -26.09 -15.72 25.88
C ASN A 121 -24.70 -15.91 25.24
N ASN A 122 -23.62 -15.63 25.98
CA ASN A 122 -22.25 -15.79 25.51
C ASN A 122 -21.80 -17.25 25.62
N GLY A 123 -20.84 -17.65 24.80
CA GLY A 123 -20.17 -18.95 24.95
C GLY A 123 -19.40 -19.01 26.25
N LEU A 124 -18.39 -18.16 26.39
CA LEU A 124 -17.58 -18.01 27.60
C LEU A 124 -17.68 -16.57 28.14
N TYR A 125 -18.14 -16.44 29.38
CA TYR A 125 -18.23 -15.17 30.09
C TYR A 125 -17.22 -15.10 31.24
N LEU A 126 -16.41 -14.03 31.25
CA LEU A 126 -15.38 -13.75 32.25
C LEU A 126 -15.76 -12.51 33.06
N ASP A 127 -16.17 -12.71 34.30
CA ASP A 127 -16.43 -11.63 35.26
C ASP A 127 -15.11 -11.01 35.77
N ALA A 128 -15.19 -9.90 36.49
CA ALA A 128 -14.02 -9.23 37.06
C ALA A 128 -13.22 -10.18 37.97
N LEU A 129 -11.89 -10.18 37.79
CA LEU A 129 -10.90 -11.03 38.49
C LEU A 129 -10.86 -12.50 38.05
N SER A 130 -11.76 -12.92 37.17
CA SER A 130 -11.79 -14.31 36.70
C SER A 130 -10.64 -14.58 35.73
N THR A 131 -10.28 -15.85 35.54
CA THR A 131 -9.13 -16.22 34.72
C THR A 131 -9.43 -17.39 33.80
N PHE A 132 -9.28 -17.16 32.51
CA PHE A 132 -9.25 -18.22 31.50
C PHE A 132 -7.81 -18.44 31.00
N ILE A 133 -7.37 -19.70 30.99
CA ILE A 133 -6.07 -20.10 30.46
C ILE A 133 -6.23 -21.26 29.47
N GLY A 134 -5.97 -20.99 28.19
CA GLY A 134 -5.79 -22.02 27.16
C GLY A 134 -4.37 -22.56 27.19
N MET A 135 -4.19 -23.87 27.35
CA MET A 135 -2.88 -24.52 27.42
C MET A 135 -2.46 -25.10 26.06
N PRO A 136 -1.18 -25.42 25.80
CA PRO A 136 -0.69 -25.83 24.48
C PRO A 136 -1.41 -27.01 23.79
N ASN A 137 -2.03 -27.93 24.54
CA ASN A 137 -2.81 -29.04 23.99
C ASN A 137 -4.33 -28.79 24.02
N GLY A 138 -4.74 -27.60 24.43
CA GLY A 138 -6.14 -27.20 24.51
C GLY A 138 -6.74 -26.95 23.13
N LEU A 139 -7.96 -27.45 22.94
CA LEU A 139 -8.86 -27.06 21.87
C LEU A 139 -10.15 -26.56 22.50
N LEU A 140 -10.42 -25.26 22.36
CA LEU A 140 -11.70 -24.67 22.76
C LEU A 140 -12.52 -24.36 21.50
N THR A 141 -13.68 -25.00 21.37
CA THR A 141 -14.64 -24.70 20.29
C THR A 141 -15.88 -24.04 20.89
N ILE A 142 -16.30 -22.91 20.34
CA ILE A 142 -17.54 -22.22 20.70
C ILE A 142 -18.39 -22.13 19.44
N ASP A 143 -19.61 -22.67 19.50
CA ASP A 143 -20.53 -22.77 18.36
C ASP A 143 -21.97 -22.42 18.77
N ASP A 144 -22.68 -21.73 17.89
CA ASP A 144 -24.09 -21.34 18.02
C ASP A 144 -24.39 -20.62 19.35
N CYS A 145 -23.92 -19.38 19.48
CA CYS A 145 -24.22 -18.53 20.64
C CYS A 145 -25.01 -17.27 20.23
N ASN A 146 -26.01 -16.93 21.04
CA ASN A 146 -26.93 -15.84 20.75
C ASN A 146 -26.38 -14.44 21.13
N GLN A 147 -25.21 -14.38 21.77
CA GLN A 147 -24.45 -13.14 22.03
C GLN A 147 -23.00 -13.35 21.60
N ASP A 148 -22.03 -13.00 22.45
CA ASP A 148 -20.62 -13.02 22.10
C ASP A 148 -20.02 -14.43 22.24
N GLY A 149 -19.04 -14.77 21.41
CA GLY A 149 -18.32 -16.04 21.58
C GLY A 149 -17.59 -16.08 22.92
N ILE A 150 -16.72 -15.10 23.15
CA ILE A 150 -16.04 -14.85 24.42
C ILE A 150 -16.24 -13.40 24.83
N LYS A 151 -16.75 -13.19 26.04
CA LYS A 151 -16.92 -11.86 26.64
C LYS A 151 -16.16 -11.76 27.95
N SER A 152 -15.48 -10.64 28.18
CA SER A 152 -14.91 -10.31 29.48
C SER A 152 -15.27 -8.90 29.92
N ILE A 153 -15.31 -8.68 31.23
CA ILE A 153 -15.38 -7.34 31.79
C ILE A 153 -14.05 -6.93 32.45
N SER A 154 -13.92 -5.64 32.73
CA SER A 154 -12.69 -5.05 33.28
C SER A 154 -12.18 -5.81 34.51
N GLY A 155 -10.91 -6.21 34.47
CA GLY A 155 -10.24 -6.95 35.54
C GLY A 155 -10.20 -8.47 35.32
N ALA A 156 -10.91 -9.01 34.34
CA ALA A 156 -10.77 -10.39 33.91
C ALA A 156 -9.43 -10.65 33.19
N VAL A 157 -8.92 -11.87 33.28
CA VAL A 157 -7.70 -12.33 32.60
C VAL A 157 -8.04 -13.36 31.54
N PHE A 158 -7.77 -13.03 30.29
CA PHE A 158 -7.77 -13.95 29.17
C PHE A 158 -6.34 -14.22 28.70
N SER A 159 -5.91 -15.48 28.73
CA SER A 159 -4.56 -15.88 28.31
C SER A 159 -4.62 -17.17 27.48
N ASN A 160 -4.38 -17.06 26.18
CA ASN A 160 -4.21 -18.23 25.32
C ASN A 160 -2.71 -18.60 25.23
N ASN A 161 -2.25 -19.50 26.09
CA ASN A 161 -0.85 -19.92 26.20
C ASN A 161 -0.49 -21.07 25.24
N GLY A 162 -1.02 -21.05 24.02
CA GLY A 162 -0.73 -22.05 22.98
C GLY A 162 -1.91 -22.94 22.57
N ALA A 163 -3.11 -22.75 23.13
CA ALA A 163 -4.29 -23.49 22.71
C ALA A 163 -4.77 -23.06 21.31
N THR A 164 -5.57 -23.92 20.68
CA THR A 164 -6.40 -23.54 19.53
C THR A 164 -7.79 -23.19 20.03
N ILE A 165 -8.26 -21.99 19.68
CA ILE A 165 -9.59 -21.48 20.00
C ILE A 165 -10.33 -21.22 18.68
N ILE A 166 -11.48 -21.84 18.51
CA ILE A 166 -12.34 -21.71 17.34
C ILE A 166 -13.70 -21.19 17.81
N ILE A 167 -14.14 -20.08 17.23
CA ILE A 167 -15.43 -19.45 17.52
C ILE A 167 -16.19 -19.34 16.22
N GLN A 168 -17.43 -19.83 16.17
CA GLN A 168 -18.25 -19.80 14.96
C GLN A 168 -19.74 -19.65 15.30
N ASN A 169 -20.54 -19.20 14.32
CA ASN A 169 -22.00 -19.06 14.43
C ASN A 169 -22.45 -18.27 15.68
N HIS A 170 -21.84 -17.11 15.93
CA HIS A 170 -22.25 -16.21 17.01
C HIS A 170 -23.20 -15.11 16.49
N SER A 171 -24.01 -14.52 17.36
CA SER A 171 -24.91 -13.40 17.02
C SER A 171 -24.40 -12.03 17.48
N GLY A 172 -23.51 -11.98 18.48
CA GLY A 172 -22.80 -10.79 18.97
C GLY A 172 -21.39 -10.66 18.37
N ASP A 173 -20.43 -10.16 19.14
CA ASP A 173 -19.03 -10.16 18.72
C ASP A 173 -18.41 -11.55 18.90
N GLY A 174 -17.52 -11.97 18.00
CA GLY A 174 -16.81 -13.25 18.21
C GLY A 174 -16.02 -13.21 19.52
N ILE A 175 -15.33 -12.08 19.75
CA ILE A 175 -14.55 -11.80 20.96
C ILE A 175 -14.81 -10.35 21.40
N ASP A 176 -15.17 -10.15 22.66
CA ASP A 176 -15.22 -8.85 23.35
C ASP A 176 -14.40 -8.93 24.64
N LEU A 177 -13.14 -8.50 24.59
CA LEU A 177 -12.18 -8.70 25.68
C LEU A 177 -11.63 -7.39 26.22
N THR A 178 -11.34 -7.36 27.52
CA THR A 178 -10.71 -6.24 28.26
C THR A 178 -9.26 -6.54 28.67
N SER A 179 -8.80 -7.75 28.38
CA SER A 179 -7.41 -8.19 28.42
C SER A 179 -7.18 -9.19 27.28
N PHE A 180 -6.02 -9.11 26.62
CA PHE A 180 -5.73 -9.99 25.49
C PHE A 180 -4.27 -10.41 25.51
N ASN A 181 -4.04 -11.71 25.70
CA ASN A 181 -2.75 -12.35 25.49
C ASN A 181 -2.98 -13.62 24.67
N ASN A 182 -2.42 -13.66 23.47
CA ASN A 182 -2.49 -14.82 22.59
C ASN A 182 -1.10 -15.29 22.17
N ALA A 183 -0.70 -16.50 22.56
CA ALA A 183 0.47 -17.22 22.05
C ALA A 183 0.08 -18.49 21.27
N GLY A 184 -1.21 -18.78 21.14
CA GLY A 184 -1.74 -19.93 20.40
C GLY A 184 -2.40 -19.52 19.10
N LYS A 185 -3.44 -20.27 18.71
CA LYS A 185 -4.28 -19.93 17.56
C LYS A 185 -5.65 -19.51 18.05
N ILE A 186 -6.14 -18.37 17.57
CA ILE A 186 -7.53 -17.93 17.72
C ILE A 186 -8.09 -17.74 16.31
N GLN A 187 -9.23 -18.36 16.05
CA GLN A 187 -9.95 -18.24 14.79
C GLN A 187 -11.42 -17.93 15.05
N VAL A 188 -11.87 -16.76 14.61
CA VAL A 188 -13.28 -16.36 14.62
C VAL A 188 -13.81 -16.45 13.19
N ILE A 189 -14.74 -17.37 12.97
CA ILE A 189 -15.31 -17.69 11.66
C ILE A 189 -16.74 -17.19 11.62
N SER A 190 -17.07 -16.40 10.58
CA SER A 190 -18.42 -15.97 10.18
C SER A 190 -19.50 -15.93 11.29
N GLY A 191 -19.88 -14.73 11.71
CA GLY A 191 -20.97 -14.53 12.67
C GLY A 191 -21.14 -13.08 13.12
N GLY A 192 -22.36 -12.78 13.57
CA GLY A 192 -22.66 -11.65 14.45
C GLY A 192 -22.35 -10.23 13.96
N VAL A 193 -21.92 -9.36 14.89
CA VAL A 193 -21.75 -7.91 14.67
C VAL A 193 -20.32 -7.56 14.25
N SER A 194 -19.32 -8.08 14.98
CA SER A 194 -17.89 -7.91 14.68
C SER A 194 -17.13 -9.22 14.89
N GLY A 195 -15.95 -9.33 14.27
CA GLY A 195 -15.04 -10.45 14.52
C GLY A 195 -14.45 -10.39 15.92
N ALA A 196 -13.86 -9.24 16.26
CA ALA A 196 -13.31 -9.03 17.61
C ALA A 196 -13.21 -7.55 18.01
N VAL A 197 -13.43 -7.31 19.29
CA VAL A 197 -13.23 -6.04 19.99
C VAL A 197 -12.27 -6.28 21.14
N ILE A 198 -11.06 -5.72 21.03
CA ILE A 198 -10.05 -5.79 22.07
C ILE A 198 -9.93 -4.43 22.76
N SER A 199 -10.42 -4.39 23.98
CA SER A 199 -10.32 -3.28 24.92
C SER A 199 -9.37 -3.65 26.07
N GLY A 200 -9.03 -2.68 26.92
CA GLY A 200 -8.13 -2.91 28.05
C GLY A 200 -7.04 -1.86 28.18
N SER A 201 -6.05 -2.12 29.02
CA SER A 201 -4.85 -1.28 29.11
C SER A 201 -3.86 -1.63 28.00
N THR A 202 -3.56 -2.91 27.84
CA THR A 202 -2.62 -3.46 26.86
C THR A 202 -3.16 -4.74 26.24
N GLY A 203 -2.64 -5.10 25.06
CA GLY A 203 -2.89 -6.41 24.44
C GLY A 203 -1.64 -6.92 23.72
N GLU A 204 -1.47 -8.23 23.68
CA GLU A 204 -0.34 -8.88 23.00
C GLU A 204 -0.82 -10.06 22.15
N ASN A 205 -0.38 -10.09 20.89
CA ASN A 205 -0.49 -11.24 20.00
C ASN A 205 0.92 -11.76 19.65
N SER A 206 1.21 -12.99 20.05
CA SER A 206 2.43 -13.74 19.78
C SER A 206 2.17 -15.06 19.03
N GLY A 207 0.92 -15.33 18.66
CA GLY A 207 0.51 -16.47 17.84
C GLY A 207 -0.36 -16.05 16.65
N ILE A 208 -1.27 -16.92 16.21
CA ILE A 208 -2.16 -16.64 15.08
C ILE A 208 -3.49 -16.09 15.61
N PHE A 209 -3.88 -14.91 15.14
CA PHE A 209 -5.19 -14.32 15.41
C PHE A 209 -5.90 -14.00 14.09
N GLN A 210 -6.85 -14.86 13.73
CA GLN A 210 -7.64 -14.74 12.52
C GLN A 210 -9.09 -14.38 12.85
N VAL A 211 -9.62 -13.36 12.18
CA VAL A 211 -11.02 -12.97 12.26
C VAL A 211 -11.60 -12.79 10.87
N ASP A 212 -12.81 -13.30 10.67
CA ASP A 212 -13.54 -13.08 9.42
C ASP A 212 -14.24 -11.70 9.45
N GLY A 213 -14.86 -11.31 10.57
CA GLY A 213 -15.44 -9.96 10.73
C GLY A 213 -14.45 -8.86 11.17
N GLY A 214 -14.96 -7.64 11.36
CA GLY A 214 -14.13 -6.47 11.70
C GLY A 214 -13.33 -6.65 13.00
N LEU A 215 -12.08 -6.19 12.98
CA LEU A 215 -11.19 -6.17 14.14
C LEU A 215 -11.09 -4.75 14.70
N THR A 216 -11.56 -4.52 15.92
CA THR A 216 -11.39 -3.24 16.63
C THR A 216 -10.38 -3.39 17.76
N ILE A 217 -9.32 -2.60 17.73
CA ILE A 217 -8.34 -2.52 18.83
C ILE A 217 -8.41 -1.14 19.48
N GLN A 218 -8.84 -1.13 20.73
CA GLN A 218 -9.14 0.06 21.51
C GLN A 218 -8.50 0.01 22.92
N THR A 219 -7.33 -0.60 23.02
CA THR A 219 -6.52 -0.56 24.25
C THR A 219 -6.15 0.89 24.59
N SER A 220 -6.15 1.23 25.88
CA SER A 220 -5.90 2.60 26.33
C SER A 220 -4.43 3.02 26.23
N SER A 221 -3.51 2.06 26.15
CA SER A 221 -2.06 2.30 26.03
C SER A 221 -1.47 1.79 24.72
N LEU A 222 -1.35 0.47 24.55
CA LEU A 222 -0.65 -0.16 23.43
C LEU A 222 -1.17 -1.57 23.16
N PHE A 223 -1.30 -1.92 21.89
CA PHE A 223 -1.40 -3.30 21.45
C PHE A 223 -0.13 -3.69 20.69
N THR A 224 0.42 -4.87 20.97
CA THR A 224 1.63 -5.37 20.31
C THR A 224 1.31 -6.67 19.55
N ASN A 225 1.56 -6.69 18.25
CA ASN A 225 1.73 -7.92 17.49
C ASN A 225 3.23 -8.23 17.47
N THR A 226 3.66 -9.29 18.15
CA THR A 226 5.09 -9.61 18.28
C THR A 226 5.63 -10.27 17.00
N ALA A 227 6.94 -10.50 16.94
CA ALA A 227 7.60 -11.04 15.75
C ALA A 227 7.16 -12.47 15.36
N SER A 228 6.56 -13.23 16.28
CA SER A 228 5.94 -14.52 15.99
C SER A 228 4.44 -14.42 15.75
N GLY A 229 3.86 -13.23 15.92
CA GLY A 229 2.44 -12.97 15.80
C GLY A 229 2.02 -12.77 14.35
N GLU A 230 0.90 -13.40 13.98
CA GLU A 230 0.18 -13.14 12.74
C GLU A 230 -1.23 -12.65 13.09
N ILE A 231 -1.64 -11.52 12.52
CA ILE A 231 -3.02 -11.04 12.57
C ILE A 231 -3.59 -11.09 11.16
N LYS A 232 -4.74 -11.73 11.01
CA LYS A 232 -5.41 -11.88 9.73
C LYS A 232 -6.88 -11.47 9.80
N CYS A 233 -7.27 -10.48 9.01
CA CYS A 233 -8.67 -10.09 8.83
C CYS A 233 -9.13 -10.50 7.42
N THR A 234 -10.20 -11.28 7.27
CA THR A 234 -10.54 -11.89 5.96
C THR A 234 -11.75 -11.31 5.24
N GLU A 235 -12.80 -10.87 5.94
CA GLU A 235 -14.01 -10.30 5.31
C GLU A 235 -14.10 -8.79 5.49
N ASP A 236 -13.75 -8.29 6.68
CA ASP A 236 -13.76 -6.87 7.08
C ASP A 236 -12.36 -6.36 7.50
N GLY A 237 -12.26 -5.04 7.71
CA GLY A 237 -11.01 -4.35 8.04
C GLY A 237 -10.67 -4.29 9.52
N MET A 238 -9.62 -3.53 9.80
CA MET A 238 -9.10 -3.25 11.12
C MET A 238 -9.29 -1.77 11.48
N ALA A 239 -9.92 -1.54 12.63
CA ALA A 239 -10.13 -0.25 13.26
C ALA A 239 -9.18 -0.04 14.43
N LEU A 240 -8.43 1.05 14.43
CA LEU A 240 -7.48 1.39 15.49
C LEU A 240 -7.92 2.62 16.30
N SER A 241 -8.19 2.38 17.58
CA SER A 241 -8.36 3.40 18.61
C SER A 241 -7.21 3.41 19.65
N SER A 242 -6.11 2.74 19.34
CA SER A 242 -4.93 2.57 20.20
C SER A 242 -3.65 2.83 19.44
N ASN A 243 -2.55 3.06 20.18
CA ASN A 243 -1.23 2.83 19.61
C ASN A 243 -1.05 1.34 19.32
N PHE A 244 -0.31 1.03 18.27
CA PHE A 244 -0.14 -0.33 17.78
C PHE A 244 1.30 -0.54 17.32
N ASP A 245 1.97 -1.56 17.84
CA ASP A 245 3.29 -2.00 17.39
C ASP A 245 3.17 -3.32 16.63
N ASN A 246 3.57 -3.32 15.36
CA ASN A 246 3.58 -4.49 14.50
C ASN A 246 5.02 -5.00 14.28
N TYR A 247 5.38 -6.10 14.91
CA TYR A 247 6.66 -6.79 14.70
C TYR A 247 6.54 -8.06 13.85
N GLY A 248 5.32 -8.53 13.57
CA GLY A 248 5.04 -9.71 12.75
C GLY A 248 4.15 -9.40 11.55
N ASP A 249 3.47 -10.41 11.02
CA ASP A 249 2.64 -10.26 9.82
C ASP A 249 1.25 -9.71 10.17
N LEU A 250 0.85 -8.64 9.49
CA LEU A 250 -0.52 -8.12 9.48
C LEU A 250 -1.11 -8.27 8.09
N VAL A 251 -2.08 -9.17 7.95
CA VAL A 251 -2.70 -9.55 6.67
C VAL A 251 -4.17 -9.12 6.65
N LEU A 252 -4.48 -8.10 5.85
CA LEU A 252 -5.82 -7.52 5.75
C LEU A 252 -6.40 -7.84 4.37
N GLU A 253 -7.28 -8.83 4.32
CA GLU A 253 -7.86 -9.36 3.08
C GLU A 253 -9.32 -8.96 2.83
N ASN A 254 -9.78 -7.91 3.53
CA ASN A 254 -11.10 -7.35 3.44
C ASN A 254 -11.55 -7.15 1.97
N SER A 255 -12.83 -7.40 1.70
CA SER A 255 -13.46 -7.13 0.40
C SER A 255 -14.31 -5.85 0.37
N THR A 256 -14.77 -5.34 1.51
CA THR A 256 -15.68 -4.20 1.69
C THR A 256 -15.24 -3.21 2.76
N GLY A 257 -15.23 -1.90 2.47
CA GLY A 257 -14.76 -0.90 3.44
C GLY A 257 -13.23 -0.83 3.50
N ASN A 258 -12.69 -0.12 4.48
CA ASN A 258 -11.25 0.12 4.55
C ASN A 258 -10.53 -1.09 5.14
N ASN A 259 -9.31 -1.41 4.68
CA ASN A 259 -8.51 -2.45 5.35
C ASN A 259 -8.01 -1.95 6.70
N LEU A 260 -7.48 -0.72 6.75
CA LEU A 260 -6.93 -0.12 7.94
C LEU A 260 -7.45 1.30 8.09
N PHE A 261 -8.03 1.62 9.23
CA PHE A 261 -8.44 2.98 9.55
C PHE A 261 -8.29 3.29 11.04
N PHE A 262 -8.11 4.58 11.34
CA PHE A 262 -8.00 5.07 12.72
C PHE A 262 -9.32 5.70 13.15
N SER A 263 -9.88 5.19 14.24
CA SER A 263 -11.16 5.62 14.80
C SER A 263 -11.02 6.63 15.95
N SER A 264 -9.79 6.96 16.35
CA SER A 264 -9.52 7.94 17.40
C SER A 264 -8.27 8.76 17.12
N SER A 265 -8.25 9.98 17.64
CA SER A 265 -7.21 10.95 17.32
C SER A 265 -5.86 10.69 17.99
N GLY A 266 -4.77 11.04 17.29
CA GLY A 266 -3.41 11.09 17.85
C GLY A 266 -2.79 9.71 18.09
N LYS A 267 -3.26 8.68 17.40
CA LYS A 267 -2.74 7.31 17.54
C LYS A 267 -1.57 7.05 16.60
N VAL A 268 -0.65 6.21 17.08
CA VAL A 268 0.56 5.85 16.36
C VAL A 268 0.54 4.36 16.01
N PHE A 269 0.79 4.03 14.76
CA PHE A 269 1.02 2.68 14.28
C PHE A 269 2.49 2.55 13.85
N ASN A 270 3.25 1.76 14.60
CA ASN A 270 4.65 1.47 14.28
C ASN A 270 4.71 0.11 13.60
N ASN A 271 5.16 0.10 12.35
CA ASN A 271 5.39 -1.11 11.58
C ASN A 271 6.87 -1.43 11.49
N TYR A 272 7.23 -2.63 11.94
CA TYR A 272 8.59 -3.18 11.90
C TYR A 272 8.72 -4.40 10.98
N ASP A 273 7.60 -4.91 10.43
CA ASP A 273 7.60 -6.06 9.51
C ASP A 273 6.56 -5.86 8.39
N ASN A 274 5.73 -6.86 8.06
CA ASN A 274 4.86 -6.79 6.89
C ASN A 274 3.44 -6.35 7.25
N VAL A 275 2.95 -5.37 6.50
CA VAL A 275 1.51 -5.15 6.32
C VAL A 275 1.13 -5.45 4.88
N ILE A 276 0.23 -6.41 4.73
CA ILE A 276 -0.16 -6.98 3.44
C ILE A 276 -1.66 -6.78 3.27
N PHE A 277 -2.05 -6.14 2.17
CA PHE A 277 -3.44 -5.77 1.93
C PHE A 277 -4.01 -6.40 0.64
N ARG A 278 -5.29 -6.76 0.65
CA ARG A 278 -6.08 -6.96 -0.57
C ARG A 278 -6.74 -5.65 -0.97
N ASN A 279 -6.88 -5.37 -2.26
CA ASN A 279 -7.70 -4.24 -2.69
C ASN A 279 -9.18 -4.46 -2.33
N THR A 280 -9.79 -3.53 -1.61
CA THR A 280 -11.20 -3.58 -1.18
C THR A 280 -12.12 -2.79 -2.13
N SER A 281 -13.43 -2.72 -1.90
CA SER A 281 -14.31 -1.80 -2.65
C SER A 281 -14.18 -0.32 -2.22
N SER A 282 -13.45 -0.02 -1.14
CA SER A 282 -13.21 1.32 -0.57
C SER A 282 -11.72 1.63 -0.49
N ASP A 283 -11.34 2.70 0.21
CA ASP A 283 -9.94 3.10 0.38
C ASP A 283 -9.21 2.03 1.20
N ASN A 284 -8.01 1.58 0.78
CA ASN A 284 -7.37 0.49 1.52
C ASN A 284 -6.89 0.96 2.90
N VAL A 285 -6.16 2.08 2.93
CA VAL A 285 -5.68 2.69 4.16
C VAL A 285 -6.25 4.09 4.28
N PHE A 286 -7.00 4.34 5.34
CA PHE A 286 -7.52 5.67 5.67
C PHE A 286 -6.85 6.18 6.95
N LEU A 287 -5.98 7.16 6.78
CA LEU A 287 -5.27 7.82 7.85
C LEU A 287 -5.88 9.21 8.06
N GLY A 288 -6.59 9.39 9.17
CA GLY A 288 -7.22 10.65 9.55
C GLY A 288 -7.00 10.97 11.02
N THR A 289 -7.62 12.03 11.53
CA THR A 289 -7.67 12.34 12.98
C THR A 289 -6.31 12.58 13.65
N ALA A 290 -5.32 13.15 12.95
CA ALA A 290 -3.96 13.33 13.47
C ALA A 290 -3.24 12.00 13.82
N ALA A 291 -3.59 10.91 13.13
CA ALA A 291 -2.91 9.63 13.29
C ALA A 291 -1.56 9.62 12.54
N THR A 292 -0.63 8.81 13.03
CA THR A 292 0.69 8.64 12.39
C THR A 292 0.98 7.16 12.14
N ILE A 293 1.38 6.83 10.91
CA ILE A 293 1.99 5.54 10.58
C ILE A 293 3.50 5.76 10.44
N TYR A 294 4.28 4.95 11.16
CA TYR A 294 5.72 4.78 10.93
C TYR A 294 5.95 3.42 10.28
N ASN A 295 6.43 3.40 9.04
CA ASN A 295 6.93 2.21 8.37
C ASN A 295 8.46 2.18 8.48
N HIS A 296 8.98 1.45 9.46
CA HIS A 296 10.41 1.45 9.79
C HIS A 296 11.26 0.76 8.71
N SER A 297 12.58 0.98 8.80
CA SER A 297 13.54 0.30 7.94
C SER A 297 13.40 -1.22 8.03
N GLY A 298 13.36 -1.90 6.89
CA GLY A 298 13.13 -3.35 6.77
C GLY A 298 11.65 -3.77 6.76
N ALA A 299 10.74 -2.88 7.17
CA ALA A 299 9.31 -3.13 7.16
C ALA A 299 8.70 -2.88 5.77
N SER A 300 7.55 -3.49 5.48
CA SER A 300 6.86 -3.33 4.19
C SER A 300 5.34 -3.06 4.30
N PHE A 301 4.85 -2.16 3.47
CA PHE A 301 3.42 -2.00 3.12
C PHE A 301 3.24 -2.44 1.68
N ARG A 302 2.45 -3.50 1.43
CA ARG A 302 2.33 -4.09 0.07
C ARG A 302 0.99 -4.76 -0.18
N TYR A 303 0.71 -5.04 -1.45
CA TYR A 303 -0.50 -5.74 -1.88
C TYR A 303 -0.32 -7.25 -2.02
N LEU A 304 -1.39 -8.00 -1.74
CA LEU A 304 -1.49 -9.43 -2.06
C LEU A 304 -1.48 -9.65 -3.59
N PRO A 305 -0.63 -10.52 -4.14
CA PRO A 305 -0.37 -10.63 -5.58
C PRO A 305 -1.58 -11.02 -6.47
N ASN A 306 -2.62 -11.69 -5.96
CA ASN A 306 -3.45 -12.55 -6.81
C ASN A 306 -4.95 -12.20 -6.95
N LEU A 307 -5.44 -11.03 -6.50
CA LEU A 307 -6.86 -10.68 -6.64
C LEU A 307 -7.05 -9.29 -7.28
N LEU A 308 -7.88 -9.22 -8.30
CA LEU A 308 -8.20 -7.97 -9.02
C LEU A 308 -9.53 -7.42 -8.47
N PRO A 309 -9.55 -6.21 -7.88
CA PRO A 309 -10.80 -5.57 -7.49
C PRO A 309 -11.58 -5.12 -8.74
N PRO A 310 -12.89 -4.84 -8.62
CA PRO A 310 -13.62 -4.10 -9.65
C PRO A 310 -12.98 -2.71 -9.86
N LEU A 311 -13.15 -2.15 -11.07
CA LEU A 311 -12.74 -0.78 -11.37
C LEU A 311 -13.60 0.19 -10.53
N ASN A 312 -12.96 0.89 -9.60
CA ASN A 312 -13.59 1.90 -8.75
C ASN A 312 -12.79 3.20 -8.85
N PRO A 313 -13.15 4.09 -9.81
CA PRO A 313 -12.58 5.43 -9.88
C PRO A 313 -12.82 6.19 -8.56
N ASP A 314 -11.91 7.09 -8.20
CA ASP A 314 -11.94 7.90 -6.96
C ASP A 314 -11.91 7.10 -5.64
N VAL A 315 -11.55 5.83 -5.68
CA VAL A 315 -11.09 5.05 -4.53
C VAL A 315 -9.57 5.02 -4.52
N PHE A 316 -8.93 5.14 -3.36
CA PHE A 316 -7.49 5.30 -3.23
C PHE A 316 -6.82 4.10 -2.54
N GLY A 317 -5.55 3.86 -2.89
CA GLY A 317 -4.66 2.99 -2.14
C GLY A 317 -4.40 3.51 -0.72
N LEU A 318 -4.16 4.80 -0.60
CA LEU A 318 -3.91 5.49 0.66
C LEU A 318 -4.58 6.85 0.67
N VAL A 319 -5.29 7.14 1.76
CA VAL A 319 -5.83 8.46 2.06
C VAL A 319 -5.18 9.00 3.33
N ILE A 320 -4.65 10.23 3.25
CA ILE A 320 -4.06 10.96 4.37
C ILE A 320 -4.84 12.26 4.54
N GLN A 321 -5.48 12.42 5.69
CA GLN A 321 -6.43 13.49 5.95
C GLN A 321 -6.17 14.17 7.30
N ASP A 322 -6.48 15.46 7.39
CA ASP A 322 -6.42 16.30 8.60
C ASP A 322 -5.02 16.74 9.01
N ALA A 323 -4.98 17.74 9.88
CA ALA A 323 -3.74 18.29 10.40
C ALA A 323 -3.02 17.29 11.29
N ASP A 324 -1.69 17.35 11.23
CA ASP A 324 -0.78 16.52 12.00
C ASP A 324 -0.84 15.01 11.69
N THR A 325 -1.60 14.63 10.67
CA THR A 325 -1.66 13.27 10.14
C THR A 325 -0.46 12.99 9.24
N ARG A 326 0.26 11.88 9.50
CA ARG A 326 1.55 11.61 8.86
C ARG A 326 1.71 10.15 8.44
N PHE A 327 2.14 9.95 7.22
CA PHE A 327 2.72 8.67 6.78
C PHE A 327 4.24 8.83 6.67
N ILE A 328 4.98 8.12 7.50
CA ILE A 328 6.44 8.21 7.59
C ILE A 328 7.02 6.87 7.13
N ASN A 329 7.82 6.90 6.07
CA ASN A 329 8.39 5.71 5.44
C ASN A 329 9.92 5.71 5.50
N GLU A 330 10.49 4.67 6.10
CA GLU A 330 11.92 4.33 6.14
C GLU A 330 12.18 2.94 5.50
N GLY A 331 11.12 2.15 5.29
CA GLY A 331 11.15 0.83 4.64
C GLY A 331 10.59 0.86 3.22
N LEU A 332 9.84 -0.18 2.84
CA LEU A 332 9.17 -0.29 1.55
C LEU A 332 7.67 0.05 1.68
N ALA A 333 7.19 1.03 0.95
CA ALA A 333 5.77 1.35 0.79
C ALA A 333 5.37 1.21 -0.69
N SER A 334 4.86 0.04 -1.07
CA SER A 334 4.52 -0.29 -2.45
C SER A 334 3.02 -0.29 -2.67
N PHE A 335 2.52 0.82 -3.21
CA PHE A 335 1.13 1.02 -3.55
C PHE A 335 0.84 0.64 -5.02
N ASP A 336 0.51 -0.63 -5.25
CA ASP A 336 0.12 -1.18 -6.55
C ASP A 336 -1.40 -1.22 -6.77
N MET A 337 -1.90 -0.29 -7.59
CA MET A 337 -3.34 -0.09 -7.81
C MET A 337 -3.95 -1.01 -8.88
N ARG A 338 -3.12 -1.77 -9.60
CA ARG A 338 -3.53 -2.78 -10.60
C ARG A 338 -4.49 -2.29 -11.68
N SER A 339 -4.40 -1.02 -12.01
CA SER A 339 -5.20 -0.36 -13.03
C SER A 339 -6.69 -0.27 -12.70
N LYS A 340 -7.06 -0.35 -11.42
CA LYS A 340 -8.46 -0.39 -10.97
C LYS A 340 -8.89 0.75 -10.05
N ARG A 341 -7.94 1.56 -9.57
CA ARG A 341 -8.19 2.62 -8.59
C ARG A 341 -7.09 3.68 -8.65
N GLU A 342 -7.25 4.74 -7.88
CA GLU A 342 -6.28 5.83 -7.75
C GLU A 342 -5.21 5.50 -6.71
N GLY A 343 -4.05 6.15 -6.80
CA GLY A 343 -2.92 5.89 -5.90
C GLY A 343 -3.12 6.45 -4.49
N VAL A 344 -2.68 7.68 -4.27
CA VAL A 344 -2.63 8.32 -2.95
C VAL A 344 -3.35 9.66 -2.99
N LYS A 345 -4.16 9.92 -1.97
CA LYS A 345 -4.80 11.22 -1.76
C LYS A 345 -4.37 11.81 -0.43
N ALA A 346 -3.82 13.03 -0.45
CA ALA A 346 -3.41 13.74 0.75
C ALA A 346 -4.07 15.13 0.82
N PHE A 347 -4.78 15.43 1.91
CA PHE A 347 -5.49 16.69 2.07
C PHE A 347 -5.64 17.09 3.53
N GLY A 348 -6.11 18.32 3.76
CA GLY A 348 -6.40 18.79 5.11
C GLY A 348 -5.16 18.92 5.99
N ARG A 349 -3.97 19.11 5.40
CA ARG A 349 -2.66 19.18 6.09
C ARG A 349 -2.02 17.82 6.43
N GLY A 350 -2.51 16.74 5.81
CA GLY A 350 -1.86 15.43 5.82
C GLY A 350 -0.55 15.42 5.05
N MET A 351 0.45 14.66 5.52
CA MET A 351 1.82 14.72 5.00
C MET A 351 2.44 13.34 4.80
N ILE A 352 3.26 13.21 3.77
CA ILE A 352 4.14 12.07 3.51
C ILE A 352 5.58 12.48 3.80
N ILE A 353 6.28 11.70 4.63
CA ILE A 353 7.73 11.81 4.82
C ILE A 353 8.34 10.50 4.36
N ASN A 354 9.24 10.55 3.38
CA ASN A 354 9.90 9.38 2.83
C ASN A 354 11.41 9.48 3.02
N SER A 355 12.02 8.38 3.43
CA SER A 355 13.46 8.15 3.45
C SER A 355 13.84 6.72 3.03
N GLY A 356 12.83 5.87 2.76
CA GLY A 356 12.96 4.55 2.15
C GLY A 356 12.45 4.53 0.71
N GLU A 357 11.83 3.43 0.30
CA GLU A 357 11.26 3.23 -1.03
C GLU A 357 9.73 3.42 -1.00
N PHE A 358 9.20 4.36 -1.76
CA PHE A 358 7.77 4.65 -1.88
C PHE A 358 7.35 4.58 -3.34
N ASN A 359 6.55 3.59 -3.71
CA ASN A 359 6.13 3.34 -5.08
C ASN A 359 4.61 3.48 -5.22
N ILE A 360 4.15 4.27 -6.18
CA ILE A 360 2.76 4.32 -6.63
C ILE A 360 2.74 3.81 -8.06
N SER A 361 2.24 2.59 -8.26
CA SER A 361 2.29 1.91 -9.56
C SER A 361 0.93 1.53 -10.10
N ARG A 362 0.80 1.52 -11.43
CA ARG A 362 -0.39 1.05 -12.14
C ARG A 362 -1.70 1.69 -11.65
N TYR A 363 -1.71 2.98 -11.33
CA TYR A 363 -2.94 3.68 -10.93
C TYR A 363 -3.83 3.97 -12.14
N TYR A 364 -5.13 4.16 -11.90
CA TYR A 364 -6.12 4.31 -12.96
C TYR A 364 -5.96 5.65 -13.67
N LYS A 365 -6.16 6.77 -12.97
CA LYS A 365 -6.09 8.12 -13.53
C LYS A 365 -5.21 9.07 -12.71
N LYS A 366 -5.15 8.90 -11.39
CA LYS A 366 -4.52 9.80 -10.44
C LYS A 366 -3.50 9.04 -9.59
N GLY A 367 -2.23 9.44 -9.67
CA GLY A 367 -1.13 8.86 -8.90
C GLY A 367 -1.13 9.36 -7.46
N LEU A 368 -0.53 10.53 -7.20
CA LEU A 368 -0.60 11.27 -5.95
C LEU A 368 -1.36 12.57 -6.18
N ILE A 369 -2.44 12.80 -5.44
CA ILE A 369 -3.20 14.04 -5.53
C ILE A 369 -3.28 14.74 -4.20
N SER A 370 -3.44 16.05 -4.30
CA SER A 370 -3.64 16.93 -3.17
C SER A 370 -4.82 17.88 -3.39
N ASP A 371 -5.67 18.05 -2.37
CA ASP A 371 -6.72 19.08 -2.38
C ASP A 371 -6.20 20.39 -1.76
N PRO A 372 -6.83 21.56 -2.00
CA PRO A 372 -6.35 22.86 -1.51
C PRO A 372 -6.08 22.89 0.00
N TYR A 373 -4.90 23.38 0.41
CA TYR A 373 -4.48 23.43 1.81
C TYR A 373 -4.82 24.76 2.50
N GLY A 374 -5.04 24.69 3.81
CA GLY A 374 -5.07 25.84 4.70
C GLY A 374 -3.67 26.24 5.18
N LEU A 375 -2.99 27.12 4.42
CA LEU A 375 -1.69 27.78 4.71
C LEU A 375 -0.41 26.93 4.52
N ASN A 376 0.20 27.02 3.32
CA ASN A 376 1.60 26.62 3.00
C ASN A 376 2.12 25.32 3.61
N ASP A 377 1.32 24.27 3.63
CA ASP A 377 1.70 22.99 4.23
C ASP A 377 2.48 22.12 3.24
N THR A 378 3.26 21.21 3.81
CA THR A 378 4.05 20.27 3.01
C THR A 378 3.27 19.01 2.75
N LEU A 379 3.13 18.69 1.47
CA LEU A 379 2.55 17.44 0.99
C LEU A 379 3.55 16.29 1.16
N LEU A 380 4.77 16.51 0.68
CA LEU A 380 5.81 15.50 0.57
C LEU A 380 7.19 16.06 0.98
N TYR A 381 7.82 15.37 1.93
CA TYR A 381 9.25 15.45 2.21
C TYR A 381 9.91 14.15 1.78
N ASN A 382 10.64 14.16 0.67
CA ASN A 382 11.53 13.06 0.29
C ASN A 382 12.94 13.39 0.78
N THR A 383 13.44 12.63 1.74
CA THR A 383 14.58 12.97 2.59
C THR A 383 15.65 11.90 2.58
N GLY A 384 16.87 12.26 2.95
CA GLY A 384 17.99 11.30 2.98
C GLY A 384 18.19 10.64 1.61
N GLU A 385 18.29 9.31 1.57
CA GLU A 385 18.39 8.51 0.32
C GLU A 385 17.02 8.01 -0.18
N GLY A 386 15.93 8.69 0.20
CA GLY A 386 14.57 8.28 -0.14
C GLY A 386 14.32 8.19 -1.65
N GLN A 387 13.68 7.10 -2.06
CA GLN A 387 13.23 6.85 -3.43
C GLN A 387 11.72 6.99 -3.47
N PHE A 388 11.22 7.95 -4.24
CA PHE A 388 9.80 8.18 -4.43
C PHE A 388 9.46 8.05 -5.91
N PHE A 389 8.63 7.07 -6.25
CA PHE A 389 8.32 6.71 -7.61
C PHE A 389 6.82 6.74 -7.86
N ILE A 390 6.41 7.44 -8.91
CA ILE A 390 5.05 7.44 -9.43
C ILE A 390 5.10 7.03 -10.90
N ASP A 391 4.47 5.90 -11.19
CA ASP A 391 4.39 5.25 -12.51
C ASP A 391 3.52 6.06 -13.50
N GLN A 392 3.32 5.52 -14.70
CA GLN A 392 2.35 6.04 -15.65
C GLN A 392 0.91 5.66 -15.30
N ALA A 393 -0.02 6.56 -15.61
CA ALA A 393 -1.43 6.24 -15.55
C ALA A 393 -1.81 5.22 -16.61
N VAL A 394 -2.89 4.50 -16.36
CA VAL A 394 -3.45 3.54 -17.33
C VAL A 394 -4.21 4.26 -18.45
N VAL A 395 -4.74 5.44 -18.16
CA VAL A 395 -5.45 6.28 -19.13
C VAL A 395 -4.53 7.37 -19.67
N ALA A 396 -4.71 7.73 -20.94
CA ALA A 396 -3.84 8.69 -21.63
C ALA A 396 -3.91 10.13 -21.08
N ASP A 397 -4.99 10.49 -20.38
CA ASP A 397 -5.20 11.78 -19.72
C ASP A 397 -4.97 11.71 -18.20
N GLY A 398 -4.13 10.77 -17.77
CA GLY A 398 -3.79 10.59 -16.37
C GLY A 398 -2.79 11.61 -15.84
N ILE A 399 -2.75 11.72 -14.52
CA ILE A 399 -1.89 12.63 -13.77
C ILE A 399 -1.14 11.84 -12.71
N ALA A 400 0.18 11.82 -12.79
CA ALA A 400 1.03 11.19 -11.77
C ALA A 400 1.05 12.01 -10.49
N LEU A 401 1.28 13.32 -10.58
CA LEU A 401 1.29 14.20 -9.41
C LEU A 401 0.42 15.43 -9.62
N GLU A 402 -0.63 15.56 -8.83
CA GLU A 402 -1.52 16.72 -8.82
C GLU A 402 -1.30 17.57 -7.55
N MET A 403 -0.69 18.75 -7.73
CA MET A 403 -0.46 19.72 -6.65
C MET A 403 -1.43 20.90 -6.75
N ARG A 404 -2.31 21.06 -5.75
CA ARG A 404 -3.25 22.19 -5.66
C ARG A 404 -2.80 23.25 -4.65
N THR A 405 -3.28 24.48 -4.77
CA THR A 405 -3.09 25.62 -3.83
C THR A 405 -2.40 25.31 -2.49
N ARG A 406 -1.27 25.98 -2.23
CA ARG A 406 -0.52 26.00 -0.96
C ARG A 406 0.18 24.71 -0.55
N ASN A 407 0.32 23.76 -1.48
CA ASN A 407 1.17 22.59 -1.32
C ASN A 407 2.65 22.89 -1.52
N ARG A 408 3.47 22.22 -0.71
CA ARG A 408 4.92 22.18 -0.88
C ARG A 408 5.44 20.77 -1.07
N LEU A 409 6.47 20.62 -1.88
CA LEU A 409 7.21 19.39 -2.09
C LEU A 409 8.71 19.68 -1.96
N TYR A 410 9.39 18.85 -1.17
CA TYR A 410 10.84 18.93 -0.97
C TYR A 410 11.48 17.58 -1.33
N ASN A 411 12.54 17.64 -2.15
CA ASN A 411 13.37 16.49 -2.50
C ASN A 411 14.82 16.81 -2.11
N ASP A 412 15.32 16.14 -1.08
CA ASP A 412 16.65 16.34 -0.50
C ASP A 412 17.79 16.01 -1.47
N PRO A 413 19.02 16.48 -1.21
CA PRO A 413 20.18 16.27 -2.09
C PRO A 413 20.47 14.80 -2.47
N CYS A 414 20.19 13.85 -1.56
CA CYS A 414 20.47 12.43 -1.78
C CYS A 414 19.23 11.63 -2.19
N ALA A 415 18.09 12.29 -2.37
CA ALA A 415 16.82 11.65 -2.64
C ALA A 415 16.49 11.65 -4.14
N ASP A 416 15.67 10.69 -4.54
CA ASP A 416 15.21 10.47 -5.92
C ASP A 416 13.70 10.59 -5.99
N LEU A 417 13.20 11.45 -6.88
CA LEU A 417 11.77 11.58 -7.17
C LEU A 417 11.52 11.37 -8.66
N VAL A 418 10.84 10.29 -9.01
CA VAL A 418 10.54 9.92 -10.40
C VAL A 418 9.04 10.00 -10.65
N ILE A 419 8.65 10.82 -11.62
CA ILE A 419 7.27 11.06 -12.04
C ILE A 419 7.18 10.70 -13.52
N GLN A 420 6.74 9.48 -13.84
CA GLN A 420 6.77 8.94 -15.21
C GLN A 420 5.58 9.40 -16.08
N ASP A 421 4.73 10.30 -15.60
CA ASP A 421 3.60 10.83 -16.36
C ASP A 421 3.59 12.37 -16.25
N SER A 422 2.44 12.98 -16.02
CA SER A 422 2.34 14.42 -15.81
C SER A 422 2.46 14.86 -14.35
N LEU A 423 3.19 15.96 -14.14
CA LEU A 423 3.11 16.84 -12.98
C LEU A 423 2.18 18.01 -13.31
N TYR A 424 1.03 18.05 -12.65
CA TYR A 424 0.04 19.11 -12.78
C TYR A 424 0.03 20.03 -11.56
N MET A 425 0.16 21.34 -11.79
CA MET A 425 0.23 22.35 -10.74
C MET A 425 -0.77 23.48 -10.96
N SER A 426 -1.68 23.68 -9.99
CA SER A 426 -2.72 24.71 -10.06
C SER A 426 -3.02 25.40 -8.71
N GLY A 427 -3.07 26.73 -8.72
CA GLY A 427 -3.51 27.54 -7.58
C GLY A 427 -2.47 28.56 -7.10
N ILE A 428 -2.53 28.93 -5.81
CA ILE A 428 -1.61 29.93 -5.24
C ILE A 428 -0.72 29.33 -4.16
N GLY A 429 0.49 29.89 -3.99
CA GLY A 429 1.39 29.50 -2.89
C GLY A 429 1.97 28.08 -3.02
N LEU A 430 2.01 27.55 -4.23
CA LEU A 430 2.65 26.28 -4.55
C LEU A 430 4.17 26.43 -4.59
N ALA A 431 4.89 25.46 -4.00
CA ALA A 431 6.35 25.43 -4.07
C ALA A 431 6.90 24.01 -4.27
N VAL A 432 7.86 23.88 -5.18
CA VAL A 432 8.67 22.67 -5.38
C VAL A 432 10.13 23.05 -5.17
N GLN A 433 10.82 22.31 -4.31
CA GLN A 433 12.26 22.44 -4.09
C GLN A 433 12.93 21.09 -4.38
N ASN A 434 13.71 21.05 -5.46
CA ASN A 434 14.50 19.90 -5.82
C ASN A 434 15.99 20.16 -5.58
N GLU A 435 16.59 19.44 -4.63
CA GLU A 435 18.04 19.44 -4.41
C GLU A 435 18.69 18.12 -4.85
N GLY A 436 17.91 17.04 -4.99
CA GLY A 436 18.36 15.72 -5.40
C GLY A 436 18.22 15.44 -6.90
N TYR A 437 17.82 14.21 -7.25
CA TYR A 437 17.42 13.85 -8.61
C TYR A 437 15.90 13.88 -8.72
N MET A 438 15.40 14.52 -9.78
CA MET A 438 13.99 14.53 -10.14
C MET A 438 13.83 14.19 -11.62
N GLU A 439 12.87 13.34 -11.94
CA GLU A 439 12.48 12.99 -13.31
C GLU A 439 11.00 13.30 -13.52
N ILE A 440 10.69 13.96 -14.65
CA ILE A 440 9.32 14.35 -15.01
C ILE A 440 9.14 14.13 -16.51
N GLU A 441 8.07 13.44 -16.92
CA GLU A 441 7.76 13.28 -18.34
C GLU A 441 6.99 14.46 -18.93
N LYS A 442 5.93 14.93 -18.26
CA LYS A 442 5.13 16.07 -18.72
C LYS A 442 4.90 17.06 -17.59
N PHE A 443 4.83 18.34 -17.94
CA PHE A 443 4.70 19.41 -16.97
C PHE A 443 3.64 20.43 -17.38
N GLU A 444 2.66 20.65 -16.51
CA GLU A 444 1.58 21.60 -16.72
C GLU A 444 1.47 22.56 -15.53
N ILE A 445 1.92 23.81 -15.72
CA ILE A 445 1.70 24.90 -14.78
C ILE A 445 0.57 25.78 -15.30
N THR A 446 -0.45 26.00 -14.47
CA THR A 446 -1.56 26.91 -14.78
C THR A 446 -1.59 28.16 -13.90
N SER A 447 -0.56 28.39 -13.07
CA SER A 447 -0.58 29.42 -12.03
C SER A 447 0.82 29.90 -11.59
N ASN A 448 0.90 30.92 -10.74
CA ASN A 448 2.18 31.41 -10.20
C ASN A 448 2.76 30.41 -9.19
N VAL A 449 3.60 29.51 -9.70
CA VAL A 449 4.31 28.47 -8.95
C VAL A 449 5.75 28.91 -8.67
N SER A 450 6.29 28.58 -7.49
CA SER A 450 7.74 28.61 -7.26
C SER A 450 8.31 27.22 -7.45
N PHE A 451 9.03 27.00 -8.53
CA PHE A 451 9.80 25.78 -8.74
C PHE A 451 11.27 26.14 -8.69
N ASN A 452 11.99 25.62 -7.69
CA ASN A 452 13.42 25.85 -7.50
C ASN A 452 14.17 24.53 -7.68
N ASN A 453 15.00 24.45 -8.72
CA ASN A 453 15.90 23.33 -8.97
C ASN A 453 17.33 23.70 -8.59
N ALA A 454 17.89 23.02 -7.59
CA ALA A 454 19.31 23.06 -7.24
C ALA A 454 20.01 21.72 -7.53
N GLY A 455 19.26 20.65 -7.74
CA GLY A 455 19.75 19.33 -8.12
C GLY A 455 19.77 19.04 -9.61
N ALA A 456 19.57 17.77 -9.95
CA ALA A 456 19.40 17.31 -11.32
C ALA A 456 17.91 17.14 -11.61
N LEU A 457 17.45 17.76 -12.70
CA LEU A 457 16.11 17.59 -13.24
C LEU A 457 16.22 16.99 -14.65
N PHE A 458 15.71 15.76 -14.79
CA PHE A 458 15.56 15.12 -16.09
C PHE A 458 14.12 15.34 -16.59
N ILE A 459 14.00 15.94 -17.77
CA ILE A 459 12.71 16.10 -18.44
C ILE A 459 12.63 15.01 -19.51
N ALA A 460 11.88 13.94 -19.24
CA ALA A 460 11.79 12.75 -20.07
C ALA A 460 10.94 12.94 -21.34
N ASP A 461 10.40 14.14 -21.57
CA ASP A 461 9.65 14.51 -22.77
C ASP A 461 10.50 14.32 -24.04
N THR A 462 10.21 13.24 -24.77
CA THR A 462 10.92 12.92 -26.02
C THR A 462 10.74 13.96 -27.12
N SER A 463 9.71 14.80 -27.06
CA SER A 463 9.50 15.87 -28.04
C SER A 463 10.55 16.98 -27.95
N LEU A 464 11.28 17.08 -26.83
CA LEU A 464 12.39 18.02 -26.66
C LEU A 464 13.66 17.61 -27.41
N ALA A 465 13.77 16.36 -27.85
CA ALA A 465 14.97 15.84 -28.53
C ALA A 465 15.31 16.61 -29.82
N ASP A 466 14.32 17.26 -30.45
CA ASP A 466 14.50 18.07 -31.67
C ASP A 466 14.97 19.52 -31.39
N GLY A 467 15.45 19.82 -30.19
CA GLY A 467 16.21 21.04 -29.89
C GLY A 467 15.37 22.32 -29.79
N GLY A 468 14.04 22.20 -29.70
CA GLY A 468 13.17 23.33 -29.37
C GLY A 468 13.27 23.63 -27.87
N PRO A 469 13.74 24.82 -27.44
CA PRO A 469 13.52 25.24 -26.07
C PRO A 469 12.01 25.44 -25.90
N ALA A 470 11.35 24.48 -25.26
CA ALA A 470 9.97 24.69 -24.90
C ALA A 470 9.94 25.88 -23.93
N GLY A 471 9.05 26.83 -24.17
CA GLY A 471 8.98 28.08 -23.39
C GLY A 471 8.92 27.85 -21.87
N TYR A 472 8.47 26.66 -21.46
CA TYR A 472 8.39 26.23 -20.06
C TYR A 472 9.73 25.99 -19.36
N LEU A 473 10.86 25.84 -20.07
CA LEU A 473 12.18 25.71 -19.43
C LEU A 473 12.57 26.96 -18.63
N ASN A 474 11.93 28.10 -18.87
CA ASN A 474 12.13 29.34 -18.12
C ASN A 474 11.15 29.50 -16.94
N ASP A 475 10.21 28.58 -16.74
CA ASP A 475 9.17 28.69 -15.70
C ASP A 475 9.67 28.29 -14.30
N PHE A 476 10.93 27.86 -14.19
CA PHE A 476 11.56 27.47 -12.93
C PHE A 476 12.89 28.18 -12.70
N THR A 477 13.21 28.43 -11.43
CA THR A 477 14.51 28.95 -11.02
C THR A 477 15.50 27.78 -10.96
N ASN A 478 16.47 27.77 -11.87
CA ASN A 478 17.50 26.73 -11.91
C ASN A 478 18.86 27.24 -11.43
N THR A 479 19.43 26.52 -10.48
CA THR A 479 20.81 26.66 -9.99
C THR A 479 21.62 25.38 -10.15
N GLY A 480 20.99 24.26 -10.53
CA GLY A 480 21.64 22.97 -10.78
C GLY A 480 21.69 22.62 -12.27
N LEU A 481 21.26 21.40 -12.60
CA LEU A 481 21.26 20.83 -13.95
C LEU A 481 19.83 20.54 -14.42
N VAL A 482 19.52 20.92 -15.65
CA VAL A 482 18.36 20.43 -16.40
C VAL A 482 18.81 19.83 -17.72
N TYR A 483 18.30 18.64 -18.02
CA TYR A 483 18.61 17.91 -19.24
C TYR A 483 17.41 17.09 -19.72
N HIS A 484 17.44 16.69 -20.98
CA HIS A 484 16.37 15.95 -21.64
C HIS A 484 16.98 14.92 -22.63
N PRO A 485 16.19 13.98 -23.15
CA PRO A 485 16.66 13.06 -24.17
C PRO A 485 17.25 13.80 -25.38
N LEU A 486 18.32 13.26 -25.97
CA LEU A 486 18.93 13.81 -27.18
C LEU A 486 18.47 13.04 -28.42
N ARG A 487 18.57 13.68 -29.58
CA ARG A 487 18.30 13.00 -30.85
C ARG A 487 19.41 12.01 -31.20
N GLY A 488 18.99 10.77 -31.50
CA GLY A 488 19.82 9.74 -32.12
C GLY A 488 19.45 9.47 -33.60
N PRO A 489 20.20 8.60 -34.30
CA PRO A 489 21.49 8.03 -33.91
C PRO A 489 22.61 9.08 -33.92
N LEU A 490 23.62 8.90 -33.07
CA LEU A 490 24.77 9.80 -33.01
C LEU A 490 25.73 9.54 -34.17
N ILE A 491 26.17 10.60 -34.82
CA ILE A 491 27.16 10.51 -35.91
C ILE A 491 28.56 10.74 -35.33
N LEU A 492 29.51 9.91 -35.73
CA LEU A 492 30.89 10.04 -35.30
C LEU A 492 31.47 11.42 -35.71
N ASN A 493 32.15 12.09 -34.78
CA ASN A 493 32.78 13.40 -34.99
C ASN A 493 31.83 14.57 -35.32
N THR A 494 30.51 14.40 -35.23
CA THR A 494 29.57 15.54 -35.31
C THR A 494 29.39 16.17 -33.95
N THR A 495 29.49 17.49 -33.85
CA THR A 495 29.30 18.17 -32.56
C THR A 495 27.82 18.18 -32.20
N VAL A 496 27.48 17.61 -31.05
CA VAL A 496 26.14 17.66 -30.45
C VAL A 496 26.02 18.94 -29.64
N THR A 497 24.97 19.72 -29.88
CA THR A 497 24.72 21.00 -29.21
C THR A 497 23.25 21.40 -29.29
N PRO A 498 22.65 21.98 -28.23
CA PRO A 498 23.13 21.99 -26.84
C PRO A 498 22.98 20.59 -26.19
N VAL A 499 23.92 20.19 -25.33
CA VAL A 499 23.81 18.90 -24.60
C VAL A 499 22.95 19.05 -23.33
N PHE A 500 23.16 20.13 -22.58
CA PHE A 500 22.44 20.42 -21.33
C PHE A 500 21.80 21.81 -21.41
N PRO A 501 20.49 21.95 -21.69
CA PRO A 501 19.85 23.24 -21.96
C PRO A 501 20.06 24.29 -20.86
N LEU A 502 19.98 23.88 -19.59
CA LEU A 502 20.22 24.75 -18.44
C LEU A 502 21.24 24.09 -17.53
N TYR A 503 22.46 24.62 -17.57
CA TYR A 503 23.58 24.12 -16.82
C TYR A 503 24.27 25.27 -16.08
N ASN A 504 24.42 25.13 -14.76
CA ASN A 504 25.15 26.08 -13.95
C ASN A 504 26.26 25.38 -13.16
N ALA A 505 27.46 25.32 -13.72
CA ALA A 505 28.57 24.62 -13.07
C ALA A 505 29.06 25.29 -11.79
N ALA A 506 28.76 26.57 -11.56
CA ALA A 506 29.22 27.28 -10.36
C ALA A 506 28.71 26.63 -9.06
N ASN A 507 27.59 25.91 -9.12
CA ASN A 507 26.96 25.25 -7.99
C ASN A 507 27.16 23.73 -7.98
N LEU A 508 28.11 23.20 -8.77
CA LEU A 508 28.46 21.79 -8.76
C LEU A 508 29.81 21.55 -8.06
N ASN A 509 29.92 20.42 -7.34
CA ASN A 509 31.18 20.02 -6.72
C ASN A 509 32.14 19.48 -7.78
N ARG A 510 31.59 18.78 -8.77
CA ARG A 510 32.27 18.34 -9.98
C ARG A 510 31.52 18.84 -11.21
N PRO A 511 32.12 19.69 -12.03
CA PRO A 511 31.57 19.98 -13.35
C PRO A 511 31.52 18.68 -14.17
N ILE A 512 30.56 18.62 -15.09
CA ILE A 512 30.41 17.47 -16.00
C ILE A 512 31.59 17.54 -16.96
N ASN A 513 32.58 16.67 -16.79
CA ASN A 513 33.82 16.77 -17.58
C ASN A 513 33.91 15.71 -18.69
N ALA A 514 33.07 14.68 -18.62
CA ALA A 514 33.10 13.55 -19.53
C ALA A 514 31.71 12.93 -19.70
N ILE A 515 31.49 12.38 -20.88
CA ILE A 515 30.33 11.56 -21.20
C ILE A 515 30.83 10.14 -21.46
N TYR A 516 30.15 9.16 -20.88
CA TYR A 516 30.52 7.76 -20.87
C TYR A 516 29.49 6.90 -21.62
N PHE A 517 29.95 5.79 -22.18
CA PHE A 517 29.13 4.82 -22.90
C PHE A 517 29.48 3.41 -22.44
N LYS A 518 28.54 2.47 -22.57
CA LYS A 518 28.86 1.06 -22.36
C LYS A 518 29.84 0.60 -23.45
N ALA A 519 31.03 0.17 -23.04
CA ALA A 519 32.09 -0.33 -23.91
C ALA A 519 31.83 -1.78 -24.34
N ASP A 520 31.04 -2.51 -23.56
CA ASP A 520 30.71 -3.91 -23.74
C ASP A 520 29.33 -4.23 -23.13
N ASN A 521 28.79 -5.42 -23.44
CA ASN A 521 27.54 -5.92 -22.87
C ASN A 521 27.65 -6.27 -21.37
N ASN A 522 28.86 -6.20 -20.79
CA ASN A 522 29.11 -6.48 -19.37
C ASN A 522 29.02 -5.23 -18.49
N GLY A 523 28.75 -4.05 -19.07
CA GLY A 523 28.49 -2.81 -18.34
C GLY A 523 29.72 -1.94 -18.05
N SER A 524 30.88 -2.24 -18.63
CA SER A 524 32.07 -1.38 -18.48
C SER A 524 31.82 -0.02 -19.16
N LEU A 525 32.03 1.10 -18.46
CA LEU A 525 31.88 2.43 -19.03
C LEU A 525 33.20 2.93 -19.67
N ALA A 526 33.16 3.25 -20.97
CA ALA A 526 34.24 3.93 -21.69
C ALA A 526 34.00 5.43 -21.75
N ASN A 527 35.04 6.22 -21.45
CA ASN A 527 35.02 7.67 -21.61
C ASN A 527 35.01 8.02 -23.10
N CYS A 528 34.05 8.83 -23.50
CA CYS A 528 33.76 9.20 -24.89
C CYS A 528 34.01 10.69 -25.15
N GLY A 529 35.10 11.24 -24.58
CA GLY A 529 35.54 12.61 -24.80
C GLY A 529 35.07 13.59 -23.73
N MET A 530 35.61 14.82 -23.80
CA MET A 530 35.29 15.90 -22.86
C MET A 530 34.01 16.62 -23.29
N TYR A 531 33.12 16.87 -22.33
CA TYR A 531 32.08 17.88 -22.48
C TYR A 531 32.71 19.27 -22.36
N PHE A 532 32.35 20.17 -23.27
CA PHE A 532 32.83 21.56 -23.25
C PHE A 532 31.73 22.47 -22.71
N GLU A 533 31.80 22.80 -21.42
CA GLU A 533 30.82 23.65 -20.72
C GLU A 533 30.59 24.99 -21.41
N GLY A 534 31.66 25.73 -21.73
CA GLY A 534 31.55 27.09 -22.26
C GLY A 534 30.82 27.18 -23.60
N SER A 535 30.78 26.08 -24.36
CA SER A 535 30.05 25.96 -25.63
C SER A 535 28.84 25.02 -25.54
N ASN A 536 28.60 24.40 -24.39
CA ASN A 536 27.59 23.36 -24.17
C ASN A 536 27.59 22.26 -25.24
N THR A 537 28.79 21.81 -25.62
CA THR A 537 28.98 20.90 -26.74
C THR A 537 29.72 19.62 -26.34
N TRP A 538 29.47 18.57 -27.11
CA TRP A 538 30.20 17.31 -27.00
C TRP A 538 30.37 16.66 -28.38
N THR A 539 31.43 15.88 -28.55
CA THR A 539 31.72 15.16 -29.80
C THR A 539 31.66 13.64 -29.56
N PRO A 540 30.72 12.91 -30.18
CA PRO A 540 30.61 11.46 -30.06
C PRO A 540 31.86 10.73 -30.53
N CYS A 541 32.22 9.68 -29.78
CA CYS A 541 33.28 8.72 -30.11
C CYS A 541 32.69 7.44 -30.71
N GLN A 542 33.55 6.47 -31.05
CA GLN A 542 33.15 5.21 -31.69
C GLN A 542 32.10 4.41 -30.90
N TYR A 543 32.12 4.46 -29.56
CA TYR A 543 31.17 3.75 -28.71
C TYR A 543 29.76 4.35 -28.71
N ALA A 544 29.59 5.56 -29.26
CA ALA A 544 28.33 6.28 -29.25
C ALA A 544 27.42 5.99 -30.46
N ILE A 545 27.98 5.45 -31.55
CA ILE A 545 27.29 5.33 -32.86
C ILE A 545 26.03 4.47 -32.79
N ASP A 546 26.05 3.41 -31.98
CA ASP A 546 24.95 2.43 -31.85
C ASP A 546 24.34 2.42 -30.44
N SER A 547 24.67 3.39 -29.60
CA SER A 547 24.16 3.44 -28.23
C SER A 547 22.81 4.15 -28.15
N ASP A 548 21.93 3.63 -27.31
CA ASP A 548 20.66 4.26 -26.95
C ASP A 548 20.77 5.17 -25.73
N THR A 549 21.90 5.13 -25.01
CA THR A 549 22.08 5.82 -23.74
C THR A 549 23.54 6.24 -23.55
N ALA A 550 23.75 7.45 -23.05
CA ALA A 550 25.02 7.90 -22.49
C ALA A 550 24.91 8.07 -20.97
N TYR A 551 26.06 8.18 -20.30
CA TYR A 551 26.17 8.31 -18.85
C TYR A 551 27.08 9.47 -18.48
N PHE A 552 26.81 10.16 -17.38
CA PHE A 552 27.67 11.24 -16.90
C PHE A 552 27.63 11.37 -15.37
N GLU A 553 28.73 11.86 -14.80
CA GLU A 553 28.85 12.08 -13.36
C GLU A 553 28.15 13.38 -12.94
N PHE A 554 27.40 13.34 -11.84
CA PHE A 554 26.75 14.50 -11.26
C PHE A 554 26.89 14.54 -9.73
N GLN A 555 27.25 15.72 -9.20
CA GLN A 555 27.25 16.00 -7.76
C GLN A 555 27.16 17.52 -7.49
N ASN A 556 26.17 17.93 -6.70
CA ASN A 556 26.02 19.31 -6.27
C ASN A 556 27.14 19.77 -5.34
N GLN A 557 27.46 21.07 -5.40
CA GLN A 557 28.44 21.69 -4.53
C GLN A 557 28.00 21.58 -3.06
N GLY A 558 28.89 21.11 -2.20
CA GLY A 558 28.61 20.95 -0.77
C GLY A 558 27.65 19.81 -0.43
N SER A 559 27.19 19.02 -1.41
CA SER A 559 26.31 17.88 -1.16
C SER A 559 27.04 16.76 -0.39
N PRO A 560 26.41 16.18 0.66
CA PRO A 560 26.96 15.05 1.39
C PRO A 560 26.86 13.72 0.63
N CYS A 561 26.15 13.68 -0.51
CA CYS A 561 25.83 12.47 -1.25
C CYS A 561 27.00 11.98 -2.10
N ASN A 562 26.98 10.69 -2.43
CA ASN A 562 27.92 10.10 -3.40
C ASN A 562 27.71 10.70 -4.81
N ILE A 563 28.75 10.60 -5.64
CA ILE A 563 28.66 10.96 -7.06
C ILE A 563 27.62 10.06 -7.73
N ARG A 564 26.65 10.68 -8.41
CA ARG A 564 25.62 9.97 -9.16
C ARG A 564 26.07 9.72 -10.59
N MET A 565 25.72 8.56 -11.13
CA MET A 565 25.79 8.28 -12.56
C MET A 565 24.41 8.50 -13.16
N LEU A 566 24.23 9.62 -13.85
CA LEU A 566 22.98 9.94 -14.52
C LEU A 566 23.00 9.40 -15.96
N THR A 567 21.81 9.07 -16.47
CA THR A 567 21.59 8.59 -17.84
C THR A 567 21.17 9.74 -18.74
N LEU A 568 21.60 9.68 -20.01
CA LEU A 568 21.19 10.59 -21.07
C LEU A 568 20.71 9.75 -22.25
N PRO A 569 19.39 9.50 -22.37
CA PRO A 569 18.85 8.65 -23.42
C PRO A 569 18.89 9.35 -24.78
N PHE A 570 19.09 8.55 -25.83
CA PHE A 570 18.96 8.95 -27.23
C PHE A 570 17.65 8.46 -27.78
N VAL A 571 16.76 9.39 -28.13
CA VAL A 571 15.56 9.05 -28.86
C VAL A 571 15.93 9.02 -30.33
N THR A 572 15.83 7.85 -30.94
CA THR A 572 15.70 7.79 -32.38
C THR A 572 14.36 8.47 -32.68
N PRO A 573 14.32 9.63 -33.37
CA PRO A 573 13.07 10.15 -33.88
C PRO A 573 12.39 9.00 -34.61
N PRO A 574 11.05 8.88 -34.58
CA PRO A 574 10.36 7.89 -35.38
C PRO A 574 11.01 7.91 -36.74
N VAL A 575 11.63 6.79 -37.12
CA VAL A 575 12.33 6.71 -38.40
C VAL A 575 11.25 7.10 -39.37
N TRP A 576 11.45 8.24 -40.02
CA TRP A 576 10.49 8.76 -40.98
C TRP A 576 10.66 7.96 -42.29
N ASP A 577 10.86 6.65 -42.14
CA ASP A 577 10.87 5.67 -43.18
C ASP A 577 9.44 5.39 -43.61
N CYS A 578 9.37 4.73 -44.74
CA CYS A 578 8.14 4.51 -45.46
C CYS A 578 7.44 3.23 -44.98
N THR A 579 7.88 2.68 -43.85
CA THR A 579 7.33 1.45 -43.27
C THR A 579 6.19 1.74 -42.30
N SER A 580 6.16 2.93 -41.69
CA SER A 580 5.16 3.34 -40.71
C SER A 580 3.84 3.84 -41.31
N ALA A 581 3.86 4.35 -42.54
CA ALA A 581 2.67 4.79 -43.27
C ALA A 581 2.93 4.82 -44.79
N PRO A 582 1.92 4.56 -45.64
CA PRO A 582 2.08 4.52 -47.09
C PRO A 582 2.60 5.86 -47.64
N PRO A 583 3.37 5.85 -48.76
CA PRO A 583 3.83 7.05 -49.44
C PRO A 583 2.68 8.00 -49.77
N ALA A 584 2.88 9.29 -49.55
CA ALA A 584 1.89 10.33 -49.82
C ALA A 584 2.41 11.36 -50.82
N THR A 585 1.49 12.04 -51.49
CA THR A 585 1.79 13.30 -52.19
C THR A 585 1.45 14.44 -51.26
N VAL A 586 2.45 15.23 -50.87
CA VAL A 586 2.33 16.33 -49.92
C VAL A 586 2.56 17.66 -50.63
N VAL A 587 1.70 18.65 -50.36
CA VAL A 587 1.74 19.97 -50.99
C VAL A 587 2.22 20.98 -49.97
N PHE A 588 3.22 21.78 -50.33
CA PHE A 588 3.70 22.89 -49.52
C PHE A 588 2.62 23.99 -49.51
N THR A 589 2.11 24.31 -48.32
CA THR A 589 1.14 25.38 -48.11
C THR A 589 1.81 26.70 -47.76
N GLY A 590 2.99 26.65 -47.13
CA GLY A 590 3.73 27.83 -46.67
C GLY A 590 2.93 28.72 -45.70
N THR A 591 1.94 28.15 -45.01
CA THR A 591 0.96 28.89 -44.20
C THR A 591 1.54 29.48 -42.93
N VAL A 592 2.61 28.89 -42.40
CA VAL A 592 3.28 29.33 -41.16
C VAL A 592 4.57 30.07 -41.49
N SER A 593 5.38 29.53 -42.40
CA SER A 593 6.65 30.11 -42.83
C SER A 593 7.07 29.61 -44.22
N GLU A 594 8.22 30.06 -44.70
CA GLU A 594 8.84 29.52 -45.92
C GLU A 594 9.65 28.23 -45.65
N ASP A 595 9.75 27.74 -44.40
CA ASP A 595 10.66 26.64 -44.04
C ASP A 595 10.12 25.25 -44.42
N TRP A 596 10.94 24.46 -45.12
CA TRP A 596 10.68 23.05 -45.41
C TRP A 596 10.42 22.22 -44.16
N HIS A 597 11.12 22.51 -43.05
CA HIS A 597 11.07 21.67 -41.85
C HIS A 597 9.96 22.04 -40.86
N THR A 598 9.08 22.98 -41.21
CA THR A 598 7.87 23.23 -40.41
C THR A 598 6.75 22.29 -40.88
N ALA A 599 6.33 21.35 -40.03
CA ALA A 599 5.29 20.37 -40.34
C ALA A 599 3.97 21.02 -40.81
N ASP A 600 3.57 22.13 -40.19
CA ASP A 600 2.35 22.89 -40.52
C ASP A 600 2.42 23.65 -41.86
N ASN A 601 3.56 23.65 -42.54
CA ASN A 601 3.68 24.15 -43.91
C ASN A 601 3.32 23.08 -44.97
N TRP A 602 2.85 21.90 -44.56
CA TRP A 602 2.54 20.79 -45.47
C TRP A 602 1.08 20.36 -45.36
N SER A 603 0.49 19.93 -46.48
CA SER A 603 -0.94 19.60 -46.58
C SER A 603 -1.44 18.50 -45.63
N ASN A 604 -0.53 17.69 -45.07
CA ASN A 604 -0.81 16.63 -44.12
C ASN A 604 -0.28 16.93 -42.71
N ASN A 605 0.16 18.17 -42.44
CA ASN A 605 0.79 18.61 -41.20
C ASN A 605 2.01 17.74 -40.80
N GLN A 606 2.81 17.31 -41.78
CA GLN A 606 4.00 16.49 -41.56
C GLN A 606 5.11 16.89 -42.54
N ILE A 607 6.36 16.86 -42.07
CA ILE A 607 7.54 17.09 -42.92
C ILE A 607 7.66 15.94 -43.96
N PRO A 608 7.96 16.23 -45.24
CA PRO A 608 8.06 15.21 -46.28
C PRO A 608 9.11 14.12 -45.99
N ARG A 609 8.73 12.88 -46.29
CA ARG A 609 9.55 11.68 -46.12
C ARG A 609 10.31 11.29 -47.38
N PRO A 610 11.32 10.40 -47.29
CA PRO A 610 12.04 9.90 -48.46
C PRO A 610 11.16 9.19 -49.52
N CYS A 611 10.00 8.64 -49.18
CA CYS A 611 9.03 8.09 -50.16
C CYS A 611 7.95 9.08 -50.61
N ASP A 612 7.82 10.22 -49.95
CA ASP A 612 6.75 11.16 -50.27
C ASP A 612 7.09 11.96 -51.53
N SER A 613 6.05 12.26 -52.30
CA SER A 613 6.16 13.15 -53.45
C SER A 613 5.76 14.56 -53.04
N VAL A 614 6.66 15.50 -53.21
CA VAL A 614 6.49 16.89 -52.78
C VAL A 614 6.01 17.75 -53.93
N ILE A 615 5.04 18.62 -53.68
CA ILE A 615 4.60 19.65 -54.61
C ILE A 615 4.81 21.03 -53.98
N ILE A 616 5.61 21.87 -54.62
CA ILE A 616 5.71 23.31 -54.29
C ILE A 616 4.81 24.06 -55.27
N PRO A 617 3.67 24.61 -54.83
CA PRO A 617 2.64 25.13 -55.73
C PRO A 617 2.96 26.52 -56.31
N HIS A 618 2.15 26.93 -57.29
CA HIS A 618 2.31 28.20 -58.01
C HIS A 618 2.47 29.40 -57.05
N GLU A 619 3.46 30.26 -57.35
CA GLU A 619 3.74 31.50 -56.60
C GLU A 619 4.06 31.31 -55.10
N THR A 620 4.48 30.11 -54.67
CA THR A 620 4.97 29.87 -53.30
C THR A 620 6.49 29.78 -53.24
N LYS A 621 7.05 30.14 -52.08
CA LYS A 621 8.47 30.02 -51.78
C LYS A 621 8.68 29.04 -50.63
N CYS A 622 9.45 27.99 -50.90
CA CYS A 622 9.89 27.02 -49.91
C CYS A 622 11.42 27.05 -49.82
N THR A 623 11.95 27.14 -48.61
CA THR A 623 13.37 27.28 -48.34
C THR A 623 13.79 26.26 -47.29
N ILE A 624 14.95 25.63 -47.47
CA ILE A 624 15.56 24.79 -46.44
C ILE A 624 16.47 25.68 -45.58
N PHE A 625 16.01 26.05 -44.38
CA PHE A 625 16.74 27.00 -43.51
C PHE A 625 17.70 26.34 -42.51
N SER A 626 17.39 25.13 -42.04
CA SER A 626 18.14 24.41 -41.00
C SER A 626 19.27 23.54 -41.56
N ASP A 627 20.26 23.25 -40.73
CA ASP A 627 21.32 22.23 -40.96
C ASP A 627 20.81 20.78 -41.03
N MET A 628 19.51 20.57 -40.86
CA MET A 628 18.85 19.29 -41.09
C MET A 628 18.82 18.87 -42.57
N THR A 629 18.74 17.56 -42.80
CA THR A 629 18.57 17.00 -44.15
C THR A 629 17.11 16.97 -44.54
N ALA A 630 16.76 17.64 -45.64
CA ALA A 630 15.46 17.47 -46.28
C ALA A 630 15.44 16.20 -47.14
N THR A 631 14.31 15.50 -47.17
CA THR A 631 14.15 14.26 -47.97
C THR A 631 12.86 14.25 -48.75
N ALA A 632 12.89 13.70 -49.97
CA ALA A 632 11.69 13.44 -50.78
C ALA A 632 11.95 12.31 -51.78
N LYS A 633 10.90 11.66 -52.28
CA LYS A 633 10.98 10.76 -53.44
C LYS A 633 11.05 11.56 -54.73
N THR A 634 10.17 12.56 -54.83
CA THR A 634 10.13 13.49 -55.95
C THR A 634 9.79 14.89 -55.45
N ILE A 635 10.21 15.92 -56.19
CA ILE A 635 9.79 17.30 -55.95
C ILE A 635 9.28 17.88 -57.27
N LEU A 636 8.03 18.32 -57.27
CA LEU A 636 7.39 19.04 -58.36
C LEU A 636 7.29 20.51 -58.00
N LEU A 637 8.03 21.36 -58.71
CA LEU A 637 7.85 22.80 -58.67
C LEU A 637 6.83 23.22 -59.74
N GLN A 638 5.78 23.92 -59.34
CA GLN A 638 4.80 24.49 -60.27
C GLN A 638 5.26 25.85 -60.80
N ASP A 639 4.55 26.39 -61.80
CA ASP A 639 4.90 27.67 -62.44
C ASP A 639 5.17 28.77 -61.39
N LYS A 640 6.25 29.54 -61.54
CA LYS A 640 6.68 30.59 -60.58
C LYS A 640 6.89 30.16 -59.11
N ALA A 641 6.89 28.87 -58.79
CA ALA A 641 7.32 28.41 -57.48
C ALA A 641 8.82 28.66 -57.29
N VAL A 642 9.23 28.98 -56.07
CA VAL A 642 10.63 29.18 -55.68
C VAL A 642 11.01 28.12 -54.66
N PHE A 643 12.09 27.38 -54.94
CA PHE A 643 12.68 26.44 -54.00
C PHE A 643 14.15 26.81 -53.77
N GLU A 644 14.48 27.18 -52.54
CA GLU A 644 15.79 27.70 -52.15
C GLU A 644 16.43 26.85 -51.05
N THR A 645 17.76 26.91 -50.97
CA THR A 645 18.53 26.22 -49.93
C THR A 645 19.56 27.18 -49.34
N ASN A 646 19.69 27.18 -48.02
CA ASN A 646 20.75 27.92 -47.34
C ASN A 646 22.11 27.20 -47.46
N ASN A 647 23.18 27.90 -47.10
CA ASN A 647 24.51 27.29 -47.06
C ASN A 647 24.54 26.12 -46.05
N ASN A 648 25.25 25.03 -46.43
CA ASN A 648 25.49 23.85 -45.60
C ASN A 648 24.26 22.98 -45.27
N VAL A 649 23.18 23.05 -46.05
CA VAL A 649 22.04 22.13 -45.91
C VAL A 649 22.15 20.99 -46.91
N VAL A 650 21.56 19.83 -46.58
CA VAL A 650 21.53 18.65 -47.47
C VAL A 650 20.09 18.40 -47.90
N LEU A 651 19.88 18.22 -49.20
CA LEU A 651 18.62 17.72 -49.76
C LEU A 651 18.89 16.38 -50.43
N THR A 652 18.15 15.36 -50.01
CA THR A 652 18.18 14.02 -50.62
C THR A 652 16.88 13.77 -51.37
N VAL A 653 16.96 13.65 -52.70
CA VAL A 653 15.84 13.22 -53.54
C VAL A 653 16.18 11.87 -54.15
N ASP A 654 15.45 10.82 -53.76
CA ASP A 654 15.64 9.47 -54.29
C ASP A 654 14.37 8.96 -54.98
N PRO A 655 14.27 9.06 -56.32
CA PRO A 655 13.12 8.55 -57.07
C PRO A 655 12.94 7.04 -56.95
N ASN A 656 14.00 6.31 -56.60
CA ASN A 656 14.01 4.86 -56.47
C ASN A 656 13.74 4.40 -55.04
N TYR A 657 13.46 5.32 -54.11
CA TYR A 657 13.09 4.97 -52.75
C TYR A 657 11.86 4.04 -52.78
N PRO A 658 11.93 2.85 -52.17
CA PRO A 658 10.94 1.78 -52.32
C PRO A 658 9.51 2.21 -51.97
#